data_AF-A0A257ULT3-F1
#
_entry.id   AF-A0A257ULT3-F1
#
_cell.length_a   1.000
_cell.length_b   1.000
_cell.length_c   1.000
_cell.angle_alpha   90.00
_cell.angle_beta   90.00
_cell.angle_gamma   90.00
#
_symmetry.space_group_name_H-M   'P 1'
#
loop_
_entity.id
_entity.type
_entity.pdbx_description
1 polymer ?
#
loop_
_entity_poly.entity_id
_entity_poly.type
_entity_poly.pdbx_seq_one_letter_code
_entity_poly.pdbx_strand_id
1 'polypeptide(L)'
;MDGVVEDPKVGEALAELHLYLSDAVAPLVVTDSITILLAVPPSRVAQEILAWTTSQHRRLGGNVPVSDYLYHALRKLYVMGELNLVSKQAMGAYLEPLQAYMVEFCPEEDKELLRENLAHLGDVRAELAAPVLNLHRSQGGESALAMDDPSGSAKTTVHTERRFAQLVERLARLQIPAGVGSDQGGARGDVLSQLVSVAARNSADSEEFQQYKESMRGAGMASTMEDVFRSLGRRLPGWVLPAAAGSEAAGATVTATAQAMQRIVTLEQDPREAARRFQELVQAAIEQHNQGSLARAVTMLDLAGLLLAEKKVDPAYVQAFREQAHEKLDPQRLRELAEDPGSHFLFRRVLGSFPALEPDGLLRALQTEERRDHRRLLLALLEVHGAPARALAAERLTASIASFGDRDAHYQRNLLHILRRIPRPDDVATDTELQTASRLSALGHPAILAKEAITYLGQSRDERAERALIARVTEYEGALTKPGAAGSDPAELVAVLDRAVFALARLGTPAAVRAVVNHGLKRLPQLGNTTARLAALAGVDLASDPEVVERLVEAIRGELPHRIFGFLLKKDDNLLLPLIEAVSSTSSPAVKNVLADIVQRFPGEGFAQAAAKVLAGADVSGPQGPAAPSASSASLSGDLELFGLPTLLQNLSQSGTSGTLTISDPVGEEIATVDLEGGKFRSCRAGPLHDEVALFQLIERPTPASFTFLSRAESAPPSDPKLLRDLVPLFFEGTRRYDEFQQACALIPDYACLRATGTKPTPPPEEDDQALMRTLWQRAGSGAPALECEAGLAIDSYRARRMLAHWVEEGSLEPK
;
A
#
# COMPACT_ATOMS: atom_id res chain seq x y z
N MET A 1 25.45 -34.83 2.82
CA MET A 1 25.51 -35.47 1.49
C MET A 1 24.73 -34.58 0.55
N ASP A 2 25.37 -34.19 -0.54
CA ASP A 2 24.91 -33.52 -1.76
C ASP A 2 24.10 -32.22 -1.61
N GLY A 3 24.83 -31.12 -1.46
CA GLY A 3 24.33 -29.78 -1.77
C GLY A 3 24.13 -29.63 -3.28
N VAL A 4 22.91 -29.89 -3.73
CA VAL A 4 22.46 -29.49 -5.06
C VAL A 4 22.32 -27.97 -5.04
N VAL A 5 23.09 -27.29 -5.89
CA VAL A 5 22.88 -25.87 -6.18
C VAL A 5 21.47 -25.76 -6.76
N GLU A 6 20.52 -25.24 -5.97
CA GLU A 6 19.13 -25.09 -6.43
C GLU A 6 19.09 -24.14 -7.63
N ASP A 7 18.53 -24.62 -8.74
CA ASP A 7 18.25 -23.78 -9.90
C ASP A 7 17.25 -22.70 -9.45
N PRO A 8 17.57 -21.40 -9.57
CA PRO A 8 16.70 -20.32 -9.12
C PRO A 8 15.30 -20.39 -9.73
N LYS A 9 15.16 -20.98 -10.93
CA LYS A 9 13.87 -21.18 -11.58
C LYS A 9 12.99 -22.21 -10.88
N VAL A 10 13.58 -23.22 -10.24
CA VAL A 10 12.83 -24.21 -9.44
C VAL A 10 12.35 -23.57 -8.15
N GLY A 11 13.16 -22.72 -7.52
CA GLY A 11 12.76 -21.95 -6.34
C GLY A 11 11.56 -21.01 -6.62
N GLU A 12 11.61 -20.31 -7.75
CA GLU A 12 10.51 -19.44 -8.22
C GLU A 12 9.23 -20.26 -8.51
N ALA A 13 9.36 -21.37 -9.23
CA ALA A 13 8.23 -22.25 -9.55
C ALA A 13 7.57 -22.87 -8.30
N LEU A 14 8.34 -23.18 -7.26
CA LEU A 14 7.81 -23.66 -5.97
C LEU A 14 7.07 -22.57 -5.19
N ALA A 15 7.56 -21.32 -5.24
CA ALA A 15 6.87 -20.18 -4.63
C ALA A 15 5.53 -19.91 -5.33
N GLU A 16 5.50 -19.98 -6.65
CA GLU A 16 4.26 -19.84 -7.43
C GLU A 16 3.28 -21.00 -7.18
N LEU A 17 3.78 -22.22 -6.96
CA LEU A 17 2.93 -23.35 -6.54
C LEU A 17 2.21 -23.03 -5.23
N HIS A 18 2.86 -22.41 -4.25
CA HIS A 18 2.21 -22.02 -2.97
C HIS A 18 1.09 -21.00 -3.19
N LEU A 19 1.31 -20.01 -4.05
CA LEU A 19 0.29 -19.02 -4.42
C LEU A 19 -0.88 -19.70 -5.13
N TYR A 20 -0.60 -20.63 -6.04
CA TYR A 20 -1.61 -21.38 -6.76
C TYR A 20 -2.45 -22.25 -5.81
N LEU A 21 -1.82 -23.02 -4.93
CA LEU A 21 -2.52 -23.85 -3.94
C LEU A 21 -3.42 -23.03 -3.01
N SER A 22 -3.03 -21.79 -2.72
CA SER A 22 -3.76 -20.83 -1.89
C SER A 22 -4.84 -20.03 -2.62
N ASP A 23 -5.11 -20.33 -3.90
CA ASP A 23 -6.09 -19.59 -4.74
C ASP A 23 -5.73 -18.11 -4.98
N ALA A 24 -4.48 -17.70 -4.73
CA ALA A 24 -4.01 -16.33 -4.95
C ALA A 24 -3.68 -16.03 -6.44
N VAL A 25 -3.50 -17.08 -7.25
CA VAL A 25 -3.22 -16.96 -8.68
C VAL A 25 -4.01 -18.00 -9.48
N ALA A 26 -4.45 -17.63 -10.69
CA ALA A 26 -5.22 -18.50 -11.57
C ALA A 26 -4.35 -19.60 -12.22
N PRO A 27 -4.93 -20.77 -12.61
CA PRO A 27 -4.19 -21.88 -13.24
C PRO A 27 -3.32 -21.48 -14.44
N LEU A 28 -3.81 -20.53 -15.26
CA LEU A 28 -3.12 -20.06 -16.46
C LEU A 28 -1.79 -19.36 -16.13
N VAL A 29 -1.72 -18.68 -14.99
CA VAL A 29 -0.55 -17.90 -14.56
C VAL A 29 0.61 -18.82 -14.18
N VAL A 30 0.32 -19.99 -13.61
CA VAL A 30 1.34 -20.93 -13.11
C VAL A 30 1.67 -22.06 -14.07
N THR A 31 1.20 -22.00 -15.32
CA THR A 31 1.36 -23.11 -16.28
C THR A 31 2.83 -23.42 -16.57
N ASP A 32 3.66 -22.40 -16.77
CA ASP A 32 5.09 -22.56 -17.01
C ASP A 32 5.80 -23.13 -15.77
N SER A 33 5.43 -22.65 -14.58
CA SER A 33 5.97 -23.13 -13.30
C SER A 33 5.61 -24.58 -13.02
N ILE A 34 4.35 -25.00 -13.22
CA ILE A 34 3.97 -26.41 -13.07
C ILE A 34 4.71 -27.28 -14.10
N THR A 35 4.93 -26.79 -15.33
CA THR A 35 5.71 -27.51 -16.34
C THR A 35 7.17 -27.71 -15.91
N ILE A 36 7.78 -26.71 -15.27
CA ILE A 36 9.12 -26.82 -14.66
C ILE A 36 9.11 -27.85 -13.52
N LEU A 37 8.09 -27.83 -12.66
CA LEU A 37 7.99 -28.75 -11.53
C LEU A 37 7.78 -30.21 -11.94
N LEU A 38 7.15 -30.49 -13.08
CA LEU A 38 7.06 -31.86 -13.61
C LEU A 38 8.42 -32.49 -13.94
N ALA A 39 9.48 -31.68 -14.14
CA ALA A 39 10.84 -32.16 -14.33
C ALA A 39 11.62 -32.36 -13.02
N VAL A 40 11.06 -31.93 -11.88
CA VAL A 40 11.66 -32.04 -10.54
C VAL A 40 11.19 -33.35 -9.87
N PRO A 41 12.00 -34.03 -9.03
CA PRO A 41 11.56 -35.23 -8.32
C PRO A 41 10.26 -35.00 -7.50
N PRO A 42 9.24 -35.89 -7.57
CA PRO A 42 7.98 -35.74 -6.85
C PRO A 42 8.15 -35.57 -5.33
N SER A 43 9.18 -36.15 -4.73
CA SER A 43 9.49 -36.01 -3.30
C SER A 43 9.77 -34.56 -2.90
N ARG A 44 10.35 -33.74 -3.78
CA ARG A 44 10.62 -32.32 -3.49
C ARG A 44 9.34 -31.50 -3.52
N VAL A 45 8.49 -31.71 -4.52
CA VAL A 45 7.16 -31.07 -4.59
C VAL A 45 6.28 -31.53 -3.42
N ALA A 46 6.39 -32.79 -3.02
CA ALA A 46 5.68 -33.35 -1.87
C ALA A 46 6.04 -32.64 -0.55
N GLN A 47 7.33 -32.36 -0.32
CA GLN A 47 7.79 -31.60 0.85
C GLN A 47 7.24 -30.18 0.86
N GLU A 48 7.15 -29.54 -0.30
CA GLU A 48 6.60 -28.19 -0.41
C GLU A 48 5.08 -28.14 -0.22
N ILE A 49 4.34 -29.13 -0.73
CA ILE A 49 2.91 -29.30 -0.44
C ILE A 49 2.68 -29.54 1.06
N LEU A 50 3.55 -30.32 1.71
CA LEU A 50 3.47 -30.53 3.15
C LEU A 50 3.78 -29.25 3.94
N ALA A 51 4.79 -28.48 3.52
CA ALA A 51 5.11 -27.18 4.13
C ALA A 51 3.95 -26.20 3.98
N TRP A 52 3.36 -26.13 2.79
CA TRP A 52 2.15 -25.35 2.52
C TRP A 52 0.98 -25.82 3.41
N THR A 53 0.67 -27.11 3.43
CA THR A 53 -0.41 -27.71 4.25
C THR A 53 -0.23 -27.41 5.72
N THR A 54 0.99 -27.57 6.24
CA THR A 54 1.32 -27.26 7.64
C THR A 54 1.13 -25.77 7.93
N SER A 55 1.46 -24.90 6.98
CA SER A 55 1.25 -23.46 7.12
C SER A 55 -0.23 -23.09 7.12
N GLN A 56 -1.05 -23.70 6.25
CA GLN A 56 -2.49 -23.44 6.16
C GLN A 56 -3.24 -23.99 7.38
N HIS A 57 -2.92 -25.21 7.79
CA HIS A 57 -3.49 -25.84 8.97
C HIS A 57 -3.21 -25.03 10.24
N ARG A 58 -2.01 -24.40 10.35
CA ARG A 58 -1.71 -23.45 11.45
C ARG A 58 -2.45 -22.13 11.33
N ARG A 59 -2.58 -21.55 10.13
CA ARG A 59 -3.27 -20.26 9.92
C ARG A 59 -4.77 -20.34 10.22
N LEU A 60 -5.40 -21.48 9.91
CA LEU A 60 -6.84 -21.71 10.07
C LEU A 60 -7.19 -22.44 11.38
N GLY A 61 -6.25 -22.56 12.32
CA GLY A 61 -6.50 -23.07 13.67
C GLY A 61 -6.81 -24.58 13.76
N GLY A 62 -6.51 -25.37 12.74
CA GLY A 62 -6.64 -26.83 12.75
C GLY A 62 -8.06 -27.39 12.53
N ASN A 63 -9.03 -26.57 12.13
CA ASN A 63 -10.44 -26.99 11.98
C ASN A 63 -10.74 -27.88 10.75
N VAL A 64 -9.79 -28.03 9.82
CA VAL A 64 -9.92 -28.85 8.61
C VAL A 64 -8.89 -29.99 8.66
N PRO A 65 -9.30 -31.25 8.43
CA PRO A 65 -8.40 -32.41 8.41
C PRO A 65 -7.21 -32.22 7.47
N VAL A 66 -6.06 -32.81 7.81
CA VAL A 66 -4.86 -32.69 6.97
C VAL A 66 -5.09 -33.38 5.61
N SER A 67 -5.89 -34.45 5.59
CA SER A 67 -6.33 -35.15 4.37
C SER A 67 -7.02 -34.22 3.37
N ASP A 68 -7.81 -33.26 3.81
CA ASP A 68 -8.55 -32.36 2.90
C ASP A 68 -7.62 -31.37 2.19
N TYR A 69 -6.61 -30.84 2.89
CA TYR A 69 -5.58 -29.99 2.28
C TYR A 69 -4.70 -30.75 1.28
N LEU A 70 -4.31 -31.98 1.63
CA LEU A 70 -3.52 -32.84 0.76
C LEU A 70 -4.32 -33.24 -0.49
N TYR A 71 -5.60 -33.56 -0.33
CA TYR A 71 -6.50 -33.85 -1.43
C TYR A 71 -6.70 -32.63 -2.33
N HIS A 72 -6.93 -31.44 -1.75
CA HIS A 72 -7.05 -30.17 -2.48
C HIS A 72 -5.81 -29.89 -3.34
N ALA A 73 -4.61 -30.02 -2.76
CA ALA A 73 -3.37 -29.80 -3.50
C ALA A 73 -3.22 -30.73 -4.70
N LEU A 74 -3.52 -32.02 -4.52
CA LEU A 74 -3.48 -33.01 -5.60
C LEU A 74 -4.57 -32.77 -6.64
N ARG A 75 -5.76 -32.34 -6.23
CA ARG A 75 -6.87 -32.01 -7.14
C ARG A 75 -6.53 -30.83 -8.02
N LYS A 76 -5.90 -29.79 -7.49
CA LYS A 76 -5.47 -28.62 -8.29
C LYS A 76 -4.43 -28.98 -9.34
N LEU A 77 -3.43 -29.77 -8.96
CA LEU A 77 -2.45 -30.29 -9.92
C LEU A 77 -3.10 -31.17 -10.99
N TYR A 78 -4.07 -32.01 -10.60
CA TYR A 78 -4.85 -32.81 -11.55
C TYR A 78 -5.65 -31.95 -12.54
N VAL A 79 -6.27 -30.86 -12.07
CA VAL A 79 -7.03 -29.91 -12.90
C VAL A 79 -6.16 -29.26 -13.98
N MET A 80 -4.87 -29.03 -13.74
CA MET A 80 -3.93 -28.54 -14.77
C MET A 80 -3.85 -29.48 -15.99
N GLY A 81 -3.93 -30.80 -15.76
CA GLY A 81 -3.99 -31.82 -16.81
C GLY A 81 -5.36 -31.93 -17.48
N GLU A 82 -6.46 -31.72 -16.74
CA GLU A 82 -7.82 -31.70 -17.31
C GLU A 82 -8.07 -30.48 -18.20
N LEU A 83 -7.54 -29.31 -17.83
CA LEU A 83 -7.65 -28.08 -18.60
C LEU A 83 -6.73 -28.03 -19.83
N ASN A 84 -5.93 -29.08 -20.07
CA ASN A 84 -4.88 -29.15 -21.10
C ASN A 84 -3.85 -28.01 -21.00
N LEU A 85 -3.66 -27.43 -19.81
CA LEU A 85 -2.59 -26.45 -19.56
C LEU A 85 -1.24 -27.15 -19.50
N VAL A 86 -1.22 -28.39 -19.03
CA VAL A 86 -0.05 -29.27 -19.03
C VAL A 86 -0.44 -30.64 -19.58
N SER A 87 0.52 -31.40 -20.14
CA SER A 87 0.26 -32.72 -20.71
C SER A 87 -0.43 -33.65 -19.69
N LYS A 88 -1.65 -34.09 -20.01
CA LYS A 88 -2.43 -35.01 -19.16
C LYS A 88 -1.69 -36.31 -18.87
N GLN A 89 -0.93 -36.81 -19.84
CA GLN A 89 -0.10 -38.02 -19.67
C GLN A 89 1.06 -37.77 -18.70
N ALA A 90 1.75 -36.62 -18.82
CA ALA A 90 2.87 -36.27 -17.94
C ALA A 90 2.37 -35.99 -16.51
N MET A 91 1.26 -35.27 -16.36
CA MET A 91 0.64 -34.98 -15.07
C MET A 91 0.16 -36.27 -14.39
N GLY A 92 -0.52 -37.16 -15.11
CA GLY A 92 -0.95 -38.45 -14.55
C GLY A 92 0.20 -39.31 -14.04
N ALA A 93 1.28 -39.45 -14.84
CA ALA A 93 2.48 -40.19 -14.44
C ALA A 93 3.22 -39.54 -13.25
N TYR A 94 3.10 -38.23 -13.08
CA TYR A 94 3.73 -37.49 -11.98
C TYR A 94 2.91 -37.55 -10.68
N LEU A 95 1.57 -37.56 -10.78
CA LEU A 95 0.68 -37.61 -9.62
C LEU A 95 0.70 -38.96 -8.91
N GLU A 96 0.91 -40.07 -9.62
CA GLU A 96 0.97 -41.41 -9.02
C GLU A 96 2.03 -41.54 -7.90
N PRO A 97 3.32 -41.21 -8.12
CA PRO A 97 4.30 -41.20 -7.03
C PRO A 97 4.05 -40.08 -6.01
N LEU A 98 3.46 -38.95 -6.40
CA LEU A 98 3.17 -37.84 -5.49
C LEU A 98 2.07 -38.22 -4.47
N GLN A 99 1.04 -38.95 -4.91
CA GLN A 99 -0.03 -39.47 -4.05
C GLN A 99 0.52 -40.40 -2.96
N ALA A 100 1.49 -41.26 -3.30
CA ALA A 100 2.13 -42.13 -2.32
C ALA A 100 2.80 -41.35 -1.19
N TYR A 101 3.50 -40.25 -1.51
CA TYR A 101 4.08 -39.36 -0.50
C TYR A 101 3.02 -38.63 0.32
N MET A 102 1.92 -38.17 -0.27
CA MET A 102 0.84 -37.49 0.48
C MET A 102 0.18 -38.44 1.49
N VAL A 103 -0.03 -39.70 1.13
CA VAL A 103 -0.54 -40.73 2.05
C VAL A 103 0.46 -41.05 3.16
N GLU A 104 1.76 -41.00 2.87
CA GLU A 104 2.82 -41.18 3.88
C GLU A 104 2.86 -40.02 4.89
N PHE A 105 2.67 -38.78 4.43
CA PHE A 105 2.69 -37.56 5.25
C PHE A 105 1.39 -37.28 6.02
N CYS A 106 0.28 -37.92 5.64
CA CYS A 106 -1.00 -37.79 6.32
C CYS A 106 -0.96 -38.47 7.71
N PRO A 107 -1.53 -37.87 8.77
CA PRO A 107 -1.66 -38.52 10.09
C PRO A 107 -2.43 -39.85 10.00
N GLU A 108 -2.09 -40.84 10.83
CA GLU A 108 -2.73 -42.18 10.79
C GLU A 108 -4.26 -42.14 10.88
N GLU A 109 -4.80 -41.16 11.61
CA GLU A 109 -6.25 -40.94 11.79
C GLU A 109 -6.98 -40.58 10.49
N ASP A 110 -6.27 -39.96 9.52
CA ASP A 110 -6.83 -39.41 8.29
C ASP A 110 -6.41 -40.18 7.02
N LYS A 111 -5.51 -41.17 7.14
CA LYS A 111 -4.94 -41.91 6.00
C LYS A 111 -5.98 -42.69 5.19
N GLU A 112 -6.96 -43.27 5.85
CA GLU A 112 -8.00 -44.08 5.19
C GLU A 112 -8.93 -43.19 4.36
N LEU A 113 -9.37 -42.05 4.93
CA LEU A 113 -10.15 -41.01 4.26
C LEU A 113 -9.42 -40.43 3.03
N LEU A 114 -8.12 -40.15 3.16
CA LEU A 114 -7.33 -39.65 2.02
C LEU A 114 -7.23 -40.69 0.89
N ARG A 115 -7.04 -41.99 1.21
CA ARG A 115 -6.99 -43.05 0.19
C ARG A 115 -8.31 -43.19 -0.57
N GLU A 116 -9.43 -43.11 0.15
CA GLU A 116 -10.77 -43.12 -0.45
C GLU A 116 -10.97 -41.92 -1.38
N ASN A 117 -10.64 -40.71 -0.92
CA ASN A 117 -10.77 -39.49 -1.73
C ASN A 117 -9.86 -39.53 -2.98
N LEU A 118 -8.63 -40.05 -2.87
CA LEU A 118 -7.70 -40.18 -4.00
C LEU A 118 -8.14 -41.23 -5.02
N ALA A 119 -8.82 -42.30 -4.61
CA ALA A 119 -9.40 -43.28 -5.53
C ALA A 119 -10.47 -42.65 -6.45
N HIS A 120 -11.09 -41.55 -6.01
CA HIS A 120 -12.10 -40.80 -6.76
C HIS A 120 -11.57 -39.54 -7.46
N LEU A 121 -10.25 -39.30 -7.48
CA LEU A 121 -9.66 -38.11 -8.12
C LEU A 121 -10.04 -37.98 -9.61
N GLY A 122 -10.39 -39.07 -10.29
CA GLY A 122 -10.79 -39.10 -11.70
C GLY A 122 -12.29 -39.17 -11.99
N ASP A 123 -13.14 -39.46 -10.99
CA ASP A 123 -14.57 -39.71 -11.19
C ASP A 123 -15.43 -38.57 -10.65
N VAL A 124 -16.38 -38.13 -11.47
CA VAL A 124 -17.45 -37.15 -11.24
C VAL A 124 -17.16 -35.68 -11.61
N ARG A 125 -17.95 -35.22 -12.59
CA ARG A 125 -18.35 -33.81 -12.83
C ARG A 125 -19.19 -33.33 -11.63
N ALA A 126 -18.59 -32.61 -10.70
CA ALA A 126 -19.30 -31.78 -9.72
C ALA A 126 -18.39 -30.62 -9.28
N GLU A 127 -18.94 -29.41 -9.37
CA GLU A 127 -18.54 -28.17 -8.66
C GLU A 127 -17.06 -27.75 -8.72
N LEU A 128 -16.69 -27.08 -9.81
CA LEU A 128 -15.65 -26.06 -9.77
C LEU A 128 -16.29 -24.77 -9.21
N ALA A 129 -15.94 -24.40 -7.98
CA ALA A 129 -15.97 -23.05 -7.37
C ALA A 129 -16.37 -23.05 -5.88
N ALA A 130 -15.67 -23.82 -5.04
CA ALA A 130 -15.58 -23.50 -3.63
C ALA A 130 -14.12 -23.15 -3.32
N PRO A 131 -13.80 -21.90 -2.92
CA PRO A 131 -12.58 -21.62 -2.17
C PRO A 131 -12.53 -22.55 -0.97
N VAL A 132 -11.34 -22.76 -0.41
CA VAL A 132 -11.08 -23.55 0.82
C VAL A 132 -12.01 -23.14 2.01
N LEU A 133 -12.75 -22.04 1.91
CA LEU A 133 -13.71 -21.52 2.89
C LEU A 133 -15.20 -21.86 2.66
N ASN A 134 -15.60 -22.51 1.56
CA ASN A 134 -17.02 -22.71 1.23
C ASN A 134 -17.44 -24.19 1.24
N LEU A 135 -17.56 -24.79 2.42
CA LEU A 135 -18.34 -26.01 2.62
C LEU A 135 -19.44 -25.74 3.66
N HIS A 136 -20.68 -25.63 3.15
CA HIS A 136 -21.99 -25.53 3.82
C HIS A 136 -22.61 -24.14 4.09
N ARG A 137 -23.69 -23.81 3.36
CA ARG A 137 -24.80 -22.94 3.82
C ARG A 137 -26.10 -23.27 3.06
N SER A 138 -27.21 -23.51 3.77
CA SER A 138 -28.56 -23.39 3.20
C SER A 138 -29.61 -22.82 4.18
N GLN A 139 -30.19 -21.69 3.76
CA GLN A 139 -31.54 -21.09 3.88
C GLN A 139 -32.30 -20.78 5.21
N GLY A 140 -32.73 -19.50 5.29
CA GLY A 140 -34.01 -18.95 5.83
C GLY A 140 -33.99 -18.42 7.28
N GLY A 141 -34.48 -17.23 7.69
CA GLY A 141 -35.17 -16.07 7.11
C GLY A 141 -35.91 -15.28 8.24
N GLU A 142 -35.83 -13.92 8.24
CA GLU A 142 -36.70 -12.86 8.87
C GLU A 142 -36.93 -12.83 10.41
N SER A 143 -37.15 -11.74 11.16
CA SER A 143 -36.92 -10.27 11.17
C SER A 143 -37.51 -9.68 12.49
N ALA A 144 -36.98 -8.53 12.98
CA ALA A 144 -37.63 -7.43 13.76
C ALA A 144 -37.60 -7.33 15.33
N LEU A 145 -36.69 -6.47 15.83
CA LEU A 145 -36.82 -5.22 16.65
C LEU A 145 -37.68 -5.11 17.96
N ALA A 146 -37.06 -4.68 19.10
CA ALA A 146 -37.18 -3.32 19.74
C ALA A 146 -37.16 -3.22 21.32
N MET A 147 -36.15 -2.49 21.83
CA MET A 147 -36.04 -1.45 22.92
C MET A 147 -36.29 -1.66 24.45
N ASP A 148 -35.19 -1.43 25.21
CA ASP A 148 -34.86 -0.57 26.39
C ASP A 148 -35.65 -0.61 27.73
N ASP A 149 -34.93 -0.76 28.88
CA ASP A 149 -34.73 0.27 29.96
C ASP A 149 -33.82 -0.23 31.15
N PRO A 150 -33.39 0.58 32.17
CA PRO A 150 -31.99 0.65 32.62
C PRO A 150 -31.76 0.27 34.10
N SER A 151 -30.79 -0.61 34.40
CA SER A 151 -30.39 -0.95 35.78
C SER A 151 -28.95 -1.49 35.90
N GLY A 152 -27.97 -0.81 35.30
CA GLY A 152 -26.61 -1.35 35.11
C GLY A 152 -25.57 -1.12 36.22
N SER A 153 -25.66 -0.03 37.00
CA SER A 153 -24.47 0.50 37.71
C SER A 153 -23.88 -0.39 38.82
N ALA A 154 -24.69 -1.15 39.57
CA ALA A 154 -24.20 -1.94 40.71
C ALA A 154 -23.73 -3.36 40.36
N LYS A 155 -24.08 -3.87 39.17
CA LYS A 155 -23.72 -5.23 38.74
C LYS A 155 -22.32 -5.27 38.10
N THR A 156 -21.91 -4.18 37.45
CA THR A 156 -20.70 -4.12 36.61
C THR A 156 -19.41 -4.43 37.38
N THR A 157 -19.24 -3.94 38.60
CA THR A 157 -18.01 -4.13 39.40
C THR A 157 -17.76 -5.60 39.75
N VAL A 158 -18.81 -6.32 40.17
CA VAL A 158 -18.75 -7.76 40.50
C VAL A 158 -18.44 -8.62 39.27
N HIS A 159 -18.95 -8.23 38.08
CA HIS A 159 -18.65 -8.93 36.83
C HIS A 159 -17.18 -8.78 36.42
N THR A 160 -16.58 -7.59 36.58
CA THR A 160 -15.15 -7.36 36.28
C THR A 160 -14.19 -8.20 37.12
N GLU A 161 -14.45 -8.36 38.42
CA GLU A 161 -13.60 -9.18 39.30
C GLU A 161 -13.68 -10.67 38.96
N ARG A 162 -14.90 -11.18 38.67
CA ARG A 162 -15.10 -12.56 38.22
C ARG A 162 -14.44 -12.82 36.87
N ARG A 163 -14.56 -11.88 35.93
CA ARG A 163 -13.90 -11.95 34.62
C ARG A 163 -12.39 -12.00 34.74
N PHE A 164 -11.79 -11.19 35.62
CA PHE A 164 -10.37 -11.25 35.91
C PHE A 164 -9.97 -12.64 36.45
N ALA A 165 -10.71 -13.17 37.42
CA ALA A 165 -10.47 -14.51 37.97
C ALA A 165 -10.56 -15.63 36.90
N GLN A 166 -11.57 -15.59 36.03
CA GLN A 166 -11.74 -16.56 34.94
C GLN A 166 -10.63 -16.47 33.88
N LEU A 167 -10.16 -15.26 33.55
CA LEU A 167 -9.02 -15.07 32.65
C LEU A 167 -7.72 -15.62 33.27
N VAL A 168 -7.48 -15.40 34.57
CA VAL A 168 -6.34 -15.97 35.30
C VAL A 168 -6.42 -17.50 35.30
N GLU A 169 -7.59 -18.08 35.60
CA GLU A 169 -7.81 -19.52 35.61
C GLU A 169 -7.58 -20.13 34.22
N ARG A 170 -8.11 -19.51 33.17
CA ARG A 170 -7.91 -19.97 31.79
C ARG A 170 -6.45 -19.91 31.38
N LEU A 171 -5.74 -18.87 31.78
CA LEU A 171 -4.30 -18.76 31.53
C LEU A 171 -3.50 -19.83 32.29
N ALA A 172 -3.90 -20.14 33.53
CA ALA A 172 -3.33 -21.23 34.31
C ALA A 172 -3.57 -22.63 33.70
N ARG A 173 -4.69 -22.82 32.99
CA ARG A 173 -5.02 -24.07 32.26
C ARG A 173 -4.24 -24.21 30.94
N LEU A 174 -3.75 -23.12 30.35
CA LEU A 174 -2.99 -23.11 29.08
C LEU A 174 -1.49 -23.48 29.25
N GLN A 175 -1.11 -24.31 30.23
CA GLN A 175 0.29 -24.70 30.46
C GLN A 175 0.88 -25.51 29.28
N ILE A 176 1.97 -24.99 28.69
CA ILE A 176 2.83 -25.68 27.72
C ILE A 176 4.14 -26.11 28.44
N PRO A 177 4.70 -27.31 28.14
CA PRO A 177 5.96 -27.78 28.71
C PRO A 177 7.11 -26.78 28.49
N ALA A 178 7.92 -26.56 29.53
CA ALA A 178 9.10 -25.71 29.45
C ALA A 178 10.10 -26.26 28.40
N GLY A 179 10.20 -25.62 27.24
CA GLY A 179 11.18 -26.04 26.22
C GLY A 179 11.04 -25.47 24.80
N VAL A 180 9.98 -24.75 24.44
CA VAL A 180 9.82 -24.17 23.09
C VAL A 180 9.94 -22.65 23.14
N GLY A 181 10.78 -22.10 22.25
CA GLY A 181 11.23 -20.71 22.24
C GLY A 181 10.13 -19.65 22.34
N SER A 182 10.51 -18.53 22.94
CA SER A 182 9.71 -17.37 23.33
C SER A 182 9.14 -16.52 22.17
N ASP A 183 8.73 -17.12 21.07
CA ASP A 183 8.31 -16.38 19.86
C ASP A 183 6.91 -16.73 19.33
N GLN A 184 6.08 -17.41 20.12
CA GLN A 184 4.69 -17.70 19.74
C GLN A 184 3.72 -16.78 20.48
N GLY A 185 3.20 -15.78 19.76
CA GLY A 185 1.96 -15.07 20.11
C GLY A 185 0.76 -16.01 20.01
N GLY A 186 0.69 -16.99 20.89
CA GLY A 186 -0.44 -17.91 21.04
C GLY A 186 -1.52 -17.33 21.96
N ALA A 187 -2.62 -18.07 22.09
CA ALA A 187 -3.76 -17.75 22.96
C ALA A 187 -3.38 -17.27 24.38
N ARG A 188 -2.21 -17.68 24.90
CA ARG A 188 -1.66 -17.20 26.19
C ARG A 188 -1.28 -15.71 26.18
N GLY A 189 -0.70 -15.20 25.08
CA GLY A 189 -0.37 -13.78 24.91
C GLY A 189 -1.62 -12.88 24.84
N ASP A 190 -2.69 -13.38 24.21
CA ASP A 190 -3.97 -12.67 24.10
C ASP A 190 -4.67 -12.56 25.46
N VAL A 191 -4.64 -13.63 26.26
CA VAL A 191 -5.18 -13.61 27.63
C VAL A 191 -4.32 -12.74 28.55
N LEU A 192 -2.99 -12.76 28.41
CA LEU A 192 -2.05 -11.90 29.15
C LEU A 192 -2.33 -10.41 28.90
N SER A 193 -2.40 -9.99 27.64
CA SER A 193 -2.69 -8.60 27.27
C SER A 193 -4.07 -8.15 27.76
N GLN A 194 -5.06 -9.05 27.77
CA GLN A 194 -6.39 -8.79 28.31
C GLN A 194 -6.36 -8.55 29.82
N LEU A 195 -5.66 -9.41 30.58
CA LEU A 195 -5.50 -9.27 32.02
C LEU A 195 -4.82 -7.94 32.37
N VAL A 196 -3.76 -7.59 31.65
CA VAL A 196 -3.04 -6.33 31.88
C VAL A 196 -3.89 -5.12 31.51
N SER A 197 -4.68 -5.17 30.42
CA SER A 197 -5.59 -4.09 30.05
C SER A 197 -6.67 -3.87 31.13
N VAL A 198 -7.26 -4.95 31.67
CA VAL A 198 -8.24 -4.87 32.76
C VAL A 198 -7.61 -4.31 34.04
N ALA A 199 -6.43 -4.80 34.42
CA ALA A 199 -5.70 -4.31 35.59
C ALA A 199 -5.36 -2.81 35.45
N ALA A 200 -4.72 -2.41 34.35
CA ALA A 200 -4.33 -1.02 34.11
C ALA A 200 -5.53 -0.06 34.07
N ARG A 201 -6.70 -0.54 33.62
CA ARG A 201 -7.92 0.29 33.59
C ARG A 201 -8.59 0.38 34.96
N ASN A 202 -8.51 -0.64 35.79
CA ASN A 202 -9.22 -0.67 37.06
C ASN A 202 -8.38 -0.17 38.24
N SER A 203 -7.05 -0.07 38.09
CA SER A 203 -6.18 0.52 39.11
C SER A 203 -6.37 2.03 39.21
N ALA A 204 -6.58 2.51 40.44
CA ALA A 204 -6.65 3.93 40.77
C ALA A 204 -5.25 4.55 40.94
N ASP A 205 -4.27 3.75 41.35
CA ASP A 205 -2.89 4.18 41.59
C ASP A 205 -1.84 3.14 41.15
N SER A 206 -0.56 3.52 41.27
CA SER A 206 0.58 2.66 40.92
C SER A 206 0.68 1.43 41.82
N GLU A 207 0.26 1.52 43.09
CA GLU A 207 0.40 0.44 44.07
C GLU A 207 -0.59 -0.70 43.78
N GLU A 208 -1.85 -0.37 43.49
CA GLU A 208 -2.87 -1.34 43.05
C GLU A 208 -2.44 -2.05 41.77
N PHE A 209 -1.87 -1.31 40.81
CA PHE A 209 -1.37 -1.91 39.57
C PHE A 209 -0.20 -2.88 39.82
N GLN A 210 0.69 -2.59 40.77
CA GLN A 210 1.75 -3.51 41.16
C GLN A 210 1.19 -4.76 41.86
N GLN A 211 0.16 -4.64 42.70
CA GLN A 211 -0.50 -5.79 43.33
C GLN A 211 -1.14 -6.74 42.31
N TYR A 212 -1.77 -6.19 41.25
CA TYR A 212 -2.25 -7.00 40.12
C TYR A 212 -1.09 -7.71 39.40
N LYS A 213 0.06 -7.04 39.22
CA LYS A 213 1.25 -7.66 38.63
C LYS A 213 1.86 -8.74 39.50
N GLU A 214 1.92 -8.56 40.81
CA GLU A 214 2.39 -9.57 41.75
C GLU A 214 1.48 -10.80 41.73
N SER A 215 0.16 -10.59 41.64
CA SER A 215 -0.82 -11.67 41.47
C SER A 215 -0.59 -12.46 40.18
N MET A 216 -0.26 -11.77 39.07
CA MET A 216 0.12 -12.43 37.81
C MET A 216 1.46 -13.19 37.93
N ARG A 217 2.45 -12.62 38.63
CA ARG A 217 3.73 -13.31 38.90
C ARG A 217 3.55 -14.56 39.76
N GLY A 218 2.69 -14.48 40.78
CA GLY A 218 2.30 -15.61 41.63
C GLY A 218 1.66 -16.77 40.84
N ALA A 219 0.99 -16.46 39.72
CA ALA A 219 0.46 -17.44 38.77
C ALA A 219 1.51 -17.97 37.75
N GLY A 220 2.81 -17.70 37.97
CA GLY A 220 3.91 -18.19 37.13
C GLY A 220 4.21 -17.33 35.90
N MET A 221 3.82 -16.05 35.90
CA MET A 221 3.98 -15.14 34.76
C MET A 221 4.98 -14.03 35.06
N ALA A 222 6.24 -14.19 34.63
CA ALA A 222 7.21 -13.10 34.60
C ALA A 222 7.19 -12.46 33.21
N SER A 223 6.41 -11.39 33.03
CA SER A 223 6.44 -10.56 31.82
C SER A 223 7.14 -9.23 32.12
N THR A 224 8.03 -8.81 31.21
CA THR A 224 8.60 -7.46 31.27
C THR A 224 7.57 -6.45 30.78
N MET A 225 7.76 -5.17 31.11
CA MET A 225 6.86 -4.11 30.65
C MET A 225 6.91 -3.92 29.13
N GLU A 226 8.07 -4.21 28.52
CA GLU A 226 8.23 -4.33 27.08
C GLU A 226 7.35 -5.42 26.46
N ASP A 227 7.31 -6.62 27.05
CA ASP A 227 6.44 -7.71 26.60
C ASP A 227 4.95 -7.34 26.69
N VAL A 228 4.59 -6.56 27.72
CA VAL A 228 3.24 -6.02 27.89
C VAL A 228 2.88 -5.09 26.75
N PHE A 229 3.70 -4.07 26.44
CA PHE A 229 3.43 -3.16 25.32
C PHE A 229 3.39 -3.89 23.98
N ARG A 230 4.26 -4.88 23.75
CA ARG A 230 4.24 -5.73 22.57
C ARG A 230 2.92 -6.50 22.45
N SER A 231 2.46 -7.10 23.55
CA SER A 231 1.21 -7.88 23.58
C SER A 231 -0.03 -6.99 23.36
N LEU A 232 -0.07 -5.81 23.99
CA LEU A 232 -1.14 -4.83 23.78
C LEU A 232 -1.10 -4.29 22.34
N GLY A 233 0.09 -4.02 21.79
CA GLY A 233 0.26 -3.53 20.42
C GLY A 233 -0.33 -4.48 19.37
N ARG A 234 -0.12 -5.79 19.52
CA ARG A 234 -0.68 -6.82 18.62
C ARG A 234 -2.21 -6.87 18.62
N ARG A 235 -2.88 -6.39 19.67
CA ARG A 235 -4.35 -6.37 19.77
C ARG A 235 -4.99 -5.07 19.29
N LEU A 236 -4.17 -4.06 19.01
CA LEU A 236 -4.69 -2.86 18.34
C LEU A 236 -5.27 -3.25 16.96
N PRO A 237 -6.34 -2.59 16.53
CA PRO A 237 -6.91 -2.83 15.21
C PRO A 237 -5.86 -2.61 14.12
N GLY A 238 -6.00 -3.34 13.02
CA GLY A 238 -5.18 -3.16 11.80
C GLY A 238 -5.52 -1.89 11.01
N TRP A 239 -6.30 -0.99 11.60
CA TRP A 239 -6.77 0.26 11.01
C TRP A 239 -6.68 1.37 12.05
N VAL A 240 -6.66 2.63 11.60
CA VAL A 240 -6.56 3.81 12.49
C VAL A 240 -7.82 4.64 12.37
N LEU A 241 -8.27 5.23 13.47
CA LEU A 241 -9.33 6.24 13.42
C LEU A 241 -8.77 7.54 12.84
N PRO A 242 -9.43 8.13 11.84
CA PRO A 242 -9.04 9.44 11.33
C PRO A 242 -9.27 10.52 12.40
N ALA A 243 -8.30 11.43 12.52
CA ALA A 243 -8.41 12.60 13.37
C ALA A 243 -9.60 13.48 12.91
N ALA A 244 -10.47 13.86 13.84
CA ALA A 244 -11.50 14.86 13.55
C ALA A 244 -10.82 16.17 13.12
N ALA A 245 -11.34 16.84 12.09
CA ALA A 245 -10.76 18.08 11.57
C ALA A 245 -10.54 19.10 12.71
N GLY A 246 -9.28 19.42 12.99
CA GLY A 246 -8.87 20.32 14.09
C GLY A 246 -8.31 19.64 15.35
N SER A 247 -8.28 18.31 15.43
CA SER A 247 -7.59 17.58 16.51
C SER A 247 -6.86 16.36 15.95
N GLU A 248 -5.60 16.54 15.55
CA GLU A 248 -4.72 15.46 15.07
C GLU A 248 -4.52 14.32 16.10
N ALA A 249 -4.95 14.54 17.34
CA ALA A 249 -4.61 13.70 18.47
C ALA A 249 -5.81 12.99 19.14
N ALA A 250 -7.07 13.36 18.85
CA ALA A 250 -8.23 12.79 19.56
C ALA A 250 -8.55 11.31 19.22
N GLY A 251 -8.05 10.78 18.10
CA GLY A 251 -8.36 9.41 17.65
C GLY A 251 -7.56 8.30 18.36
N ALA A 252 -6.40 8.61 18.95
CA ALA A 252 -5.48 7.59 19.46
C ALA A 252 -5.90 6.95 20.79
N THR A 253 -6.80 7.57 21.56
CA THR A 253 -7.23 7.09 22.89
C THR A 253 -8.60 6.42 22.89
N VAL A 254 -9.17 6.12 21.73
CA VAL A 254 -10.54 5.60 21.65
C VAL A 254 -10.59 4.12 22.03
N THR A 255 -9.56 3.34 21.70
CA THR A 255 -9.56 1.90 22.03
C THR A 255 -9.19 1.66 23.50
N ALA A 256 -9.84 0.68 24.12
CA ALA A 256 -9.55 0.22 25.46
C ALA A 256 -8.08 -0.19 25.65
N THR A 257 -7.49 -0.77 24.62
CA THR A 257 -6.07 -1.17 24.61
C THR A 257 -5.14 0.05 24.61
N ALA A 258 -5.41 1.07 23.79
CA ALA A 258 -4.62 2.30 23.80
C ALA A 258 -4.81 3.09 25.11
N GLN A 259 -6.01 3.12 25.69
CA GLN A 259 -6.25 3.70 27.01
C GLN A 259 -5.47 2.98 28.11
N ALA A 260 -5.38 1.65 28.05
CA ALA A 260 -4.57 0.87 28.98
C ALA A 260 -3.09 1.23 28.85
N MET A 261 -2.55 1.30 27.61
CA MET A 261 -1.17 1.77 27.37
C MET A 261 -0.94 3.17 27.95
N GLN A 262 -1.87 4.10 27.73
CA GLN A 262 -1.82 5.45 28.28
C GLN A 262 -1.74 5.41 29.81
N ARG A 263 -2.66 4.67 30.45
CA ARG A 263 -2.70 4.54 31.91
C ARG A 263 -1.43 3.94 32.48
N ILE A 264 -0.84 2.95 31.81
CA ILE A 264 0.42 2.36 32.27
C ILE A 264 1.54 3.39 32.29
N VAL A 265 1.61 4.31 31.33
CA VAL A 265 2.62 5.38 31.39
C VAL A 265 2.26 6.42 32.46
N THR A 266 0.98 6.82 32.57
CA THR A 266 0.57 7.93 33.45
C THR A 266 0.39 7.60 34.93
N LEU A 267 0.15 6.33 35.27
CA LEU A 267 0.02 5.89 36.67
C LEU A 267 1.36 5.94 37.40
N GLU A 268 2.48 6.03 36.68
CA GLU A 268 3.81 6.10 37.27
C GLU A 268 4.09 7.49 37.84
N GLN A 269 4.53 7.54 39.10
CA GLN A 269 4.82 8.79 39.80
C GLN A 269 6.27 9.23 39.61
N ASP A 270 7.19 8.30 39.35
CA ASP A 270 8.59 8.62 39.04
C ASP A 270 8.74 9.06 37.57
N PRO A 271 9.19 10.30 37.29
CA PRO A 271 9.39 10.78 35.93
C PRO A 271 10.41 9.95 35.14
N ARG A 272 11.37 9.28 35.79
CA ARG A 272 12.36 8.43 35.10
C ARG A 272 11.75 7.12 34.63
N GLU A 273 10.92 6.49 35.47
CA GLU A 273 10.21 5.27 35.10
C GLU A 273 9.10 5.57 34.08
N ALA A 274 8.42 6.71 34.18
CA ALA A 274 7.49 7.17 33.14
C ALA A 274 8.19 7.35 31.79
N ALA A 275 9.40 7.95 31.77
CA ALA A 275 10.23 8.06 30.57
C ALA A 275 10.67 6.69 30.04
N ARG A 276 11.01 5.74 30.90
CA ARG A 276 11.33 4.36 30.50
C ARG A 276 10.13 3.65 29.85
N ARG A 277 8.95 3.73 30.47
CA ARG A 277 7.70 3.16 29.92
C ARG A 277 7.34 3.79 28.57
N PHE A 278 7.58 5.09 28.42
CA PHE A 278 7.45 5.79 27.14
C PHE A 278 8.40 5.22 26.08
N GLN A 279 9.66 4.97 26.42
CA GLN A 279 10.63 4.36 25.50
C GLN A 279 10.21 2.95 25.07
N GLU A 280 9.71 2.14 26.01
CA GLU A 280 9.18 0.79 25.74
C GLU A 280 7.95 0.83 24.83
N LEU A 281 7.05 1.80 25.00
CA LEU A 281 5.91 2.03 24.10
C LEU A 281 6.38 2.33 22.66
N VAL A 282 7.32 3.26 22.49
CA VAL A 282 7.85 3.63 21.17
C VAL A 282 8.62 2.47 20.53
N GLN A 283 9.38 1.72 21.33
CA GLN A 283 10.09 0.52 20.85
C GLN A 283 9.11 -0.54 20.32
N ALA A 284 8.03 -0.81 21.06
CA ALA A 284 7.00 -1.74 20.61
C ALA A 284 6.28 -1.23 19.33
N ALA A 285 6.12 0.08 19.17
CA ALA A 285 5.57 0.67 17.95
C ALA A 285 6.49 0.46 16.73
N ILE A 286 7.81 0.63 16.92
CA ILE A 286 8.83 0.34 15.89
C ILE A 286 8.79 -1.14 15.51
N GLU A 287 8.65 -2.05 16.47
CA GLU A 287 8.50 -3.48 16.20
C GLU A 287 7.24 -3.77 15.36
N GLN A 288 6.10 -3.14 15.68
CA GLN A 288 4.87 -3.30 14.88
C GLN A 288 5.06 -2.80 13.44
N HIS A 289 5.77 -1.68 13.25
CA HIS A 289 6.10 -1.17 11.92
C HIS A 289 6.97 -2.17 11.14
N ASN A 290 8.05 -2.67 11.77
CA ASN A 290 8.97 -3.62 11.14
C ASN A 290 8.30 -4.97 10.85
N GLN A 291 7.30 -5.38 11.63
CA GLN A 291 6.47 -6.57 11.39
C GLN A 291 5.40 -6.37 10.30
N GLY A 292 5.33 -5.18 9.67
CA GLY A 292 4.41 -4.88 8.59
C GLY A 292 3.07 -4.28 9.02
N SER A 293 2.81 -4.14 10.32
CA SER A 293 1.56 -3.60 10.86
C SER A 293 1.58 -2.06 10.98
N LEU A 294 1.44 -1.35 9.85
CA LEU A 294 1.56 0.12 9.80
C LEU A 294 0.53 0.84 10.69
N ALA A 295 -0.73 0.44 10.65
CA ALA A 295 -1.80 1.08 11.43
C ALA A 295 -1.60 0.98 12.95
N ARG A 296 -1.13 -0.18 13.43
CA ARG A 296 -0.82 -0.42 14.85
C ARG A 296 0.32 0.47 15.32
N ALA A 297 1.38 0.55 14.50
CA ALA A 297 2.51 1.43 14.77
C ALA A 297 2.08 2.91 14.87
N VAL A 298 1.25 3.38 13.92
CA VAL A 298 0.71 4.74 13.93
C VAL A 298 -0.06 5.02 15.22
N THR A 299 -0.97 4.13 15.63
CA THR A 299 -1.77 4.31 16.86
C THR A 299 -0.90 4.46 18.11
N MET A 300 0.14 3.63 18.24
CA MET A 300 1.07 3.68 19.37
C MET A 300 1.95 4.94 19.35
N LEU A 301 2.39 5.37 18.18
CA LEU A 301 3.20 6.58 18.01
C LEU A 301 2.38 7.86 18.23
N ASP A 302 1.12 7.90 17.77
CA ASP A 302 0.20 8.99 18.06
C ASP A 302 -0.07 9.11 19.56
N LEU A 303 -0.25 7.96 20.24
CA LEU A 303 -0.39 7.93 21.70
C LEU A 303 0.87 8.48 22.39
N ALA A 304 2.06 8.13 21.92
CA ALA A 304 3.30 8.70 22.42
C ALA A 304 3.34 10.23 22.19
N GLY A 305 2.92 10.70 21.01
CA GLY A 305 2.80 12.13 20.71
C GLY A 305 1.85 12.87 21.67
N LEU A 306 0.68 12.28 21.95
CA LEU A 306 -0.27 12.78 22.94
C LEU A 306 0.31 12.92 24.34
N LEU A 307 1.02 11.89 24.83
CA LEU A 307 1.63 11.90 26.16
C LEU A 307 2.64 13.04 26.32
N LEU A 308 3.35 13.40 25.24
CA LEU A 308 4.26 14.55 25.23
C LEU A 308 3.50 15.88 25.15
N ALA A 309 2.49 15.97 24.28
CA ALA A 309 1.69 17.18 24.13
C ALA A 309 0.97 17.57 25.43
N GLU A 310 0.44 16.58 26.15
CA GLU A 310 -0.22 16.75 27.45
C GLU A 310 0.76 16.90 28.63
N LYS A 311 2.08 16.89 28.37
CA LYS A 311 3.15 16.95 29.39
C LYS A 311 3.04 15.87 30.47
N LYS A 312 2.48 14.71 30.12
CA LYS A 312 2.42 13.52 30.98
C LYS A 312 3.78 12.83 31.10
N VAL A 313 4.68 13.09 30.15
CA VAL A 313 6.09 12.70 30.20
C VAL A 313 6.94 13.95 29.96
N ASP A 314 7.97 14.15 30.79
CA ASP A 314 8.88 15.28 30.63
C ASP A 314 9.78 15.07 29.39
N PRO A 315 9.73 15.98 28.39
CA PRO A 315 10.49 15.85 27.16
C PRO A 315 12.00 15.77 27.36
N ALA A 316 12.53 16.33 28.45
CA ALA A 316 13.97 16.33 28.73
C ALA A 316 14.54 14.90 28.91
N TYR A 317 13.74 13.98 29.49
CA TYR A 317 14.17 12.60 29.73
C TYR A 317 14.08 11.69 28.50
N VAL A 318 13.34 12.09 27.47
CA VAL A 318 13.09 11.25 26.28
C VAL A 318 13.70 11.83 25.00
N GLN A 319 14.20 13.06 25.01
CA GLN A 319 14.74 13.73 23.82
C GLN A 319 15.86 12.93 23.14
N ALA A 320 16.89 12.53 23.89
CA ALA A 320 18.02 11.76 23.35
C ALA A 320 17.56 10.43 22.72
N PHE A 321 16.57 9.77 23.34
CA PHE A 321 15.97 8.56 22.78
C PHE A 321 15.21 8.86 21.48
N ARG A 322 14.39 9.91 21.43
CA ARG A 322 13.63 10.27 20.21
C ARG A 322 14.52 10.63 19.03
N GLU A 323 15.68 11.23 19.29
CA GLU A 323 16.69 11.53 18.26
C GLU A 323 17.27 10.25 17.63
N GLN A 324 17.42 9.16 18.40
CA GLN A 324 18.04 7.91 17.95
C GLN A 324 17.04 6.80 17.59
N ALA A 325 15.81 6.86 18.07
CA ALA A 325 14.84 5.76 17.95
C ALA A 325 14.54 5.38 16.49
N HIS A 326 14.62 6.34 15.57
CA HIS A 326 14.40 6.12 14.14
C HIS A 326 15.42 5.15 13.51
N GLU A 327 16.61 5.00 14.08
CA GLU A 327 17.65 4.09 13.59
C GLU A 327 17.26 2.61 13.70
N LYS A 328 16.26 2.29 14.53
CA LYS A 328 15.74 0.93 14.72
C LYS A 328 14.63 0.57 13.72
N LEU A 329 14.19 1.51 12.88
CA LEU A 329 13.25 1.23 11.81
C LEU A 329 13.95 0.43 10.70
N ASP A 330 13.28 -0.58 10.17
CA ASP A 330 13.82 -1.40 9.10
C ASP A 330 13.95 -0.57 7.79
N PRO A 331 15.17 -0.35 7.26
CA PRO A 331 15.37 0.44 6.06
C PRO A 331 14.79 -0.20 4.79
N GLN A 332 14.57 -1.52 4.77
CA GLN A 332 13.87 -2.17 3.67
C GLN A 332 12.39 -1.82 3.72
N ARG A 333 11.77 -1.92 4.89
CA ARG A 333 10.35 -1.59 5.07
C ARG A 333 10.04 -0.13 4.79
N LEU A 334 10.92 0.79 5.19
CA LEU A 334 10.81 2.21 4.85
C LEU A 334 10.80 2.44 3.32
N ARG A 335 11.54 1.65 2.55
CA ARG A 335 11.58 1.76 1.08
C ARG A 335 10.31 1.23 0.45
N GLU A 336 9.85 0.05 0.85
CA GLU A 336 8.60 -0.55 0.37
C GLU A 336 7.41 0.40 0.57
N LEU A 337 7.28 1.00 1.76
CA LEU A 337 6.22 1.95 2.07
C LEU A 337 6.39 3.30 1.35
N ALA A 338 7.62 3.73 1.06
CA ALA A 338 7.83 4.93 0.26
C ALA A 338 7.44 4.75 -1.21
N GLU A 339 7.56 3.53 -1.75
CA GLU A 339 7.22 3.20 -3.13
C GLU A 339 5.72 3.00 -3.35
N ASP A 340 4.96 2.65 -2.31
CA ASP A 340 3.50 2.49 -2.35
C ASP A 340 2.75 3.79 -2.01
N PRO A 341 2.14 4.49 -3.00
CA PRO A 341 1.38 5.72 -2.76
C PRO A 341 0.17 5.53 -1.83
N GLY A 342 -0.37 4.30 -1.74
CA GLY A 342 -1.50 4.00 -0.87
C GLY A 342 -1.16 4.18 0.61
N SER A 343 0.02 3.72 1.02
CA SER A 343 0.47 3.81 2.41
C SER A 343 0.93 5.21 2.85
N HIS A 344 1.17 6.15 1.92
CA HIS A 344 1.82 7.45 2.20
C HIS A 344 1.14 8.26 3.30
N PHE A 345 -0.19 8.22 3.40
CA PHE A 345 -0.95 8.94 4.42
C PHE A 345 -0.58 8.49 5.84
N LEU A 346 -0.67 7.19 6.11
CA LEU A 346 -0.31 6.62 7.42
C LEU A 346 1.20 6.67 7.64
N PHE A 347 1.98 6.42 6.59
CA PHE A 347 3.42 6.41 6.68
C PHE A 347 3.99 7.78 7.06
N ARG A 348 3.42 8.88 6.56
CA ARG A 348 3.79 10.24 6.96
C ARG A 348 3.65 10.48 8.46
N ARG A 349 2.65 9.89 9.12
CA ARG A 349 2.44 10.00 10.58
C ARG A 349 3.54 9.27 11.36
N VAL A 350 3.97 8.10 10.87
CA VAL A 350 5.13 7.39 11.42
C VAL A 350 6.38 8.26 11.29
N LEU A 351 6.65 8.79 10.10
CA LEU A 351 7.83 9.66 9.87
C LEU A 351 7.81 10.91 10.76
N GLY A 352 6.66 11.58 10.88
CA GLY A 352 6.48 12.77 11.72
C GLY A 352 6.60 12.52 13.23
N SER A 353 6.64 11.26 13.67
CA SER A 353 6.85 10.94 15.08
C SER A 353 8.32 11.08 15.52
N PHE A 354 9.24 11.03 14.54
CA PHE A 354 10.69 11.08 14.75
C PHE A 354 11.29 12.37 14.17
N PRO A 355 11.90 13.25 14.99
CA PRO A 355 12.44 14.52 14.52
C PRO A 355 13.48 14.39 13.38
N ALA A 356 14.25 13.30 13.36
CA ALA A 356 15.22 13.04 12.29
C ALA A 356 14.57 12.69 10.94
N LEU A 357 13.34 12.16 10.95
CA LEU A 357 12.58 11.77 9.78
C LEU A 357 11.52 12.81 9.37
N GLU A 358 11.40 13.91 10.09
CA GLU A 358 10.67 15.09 9.64
C GLU A 358 11.39 15.76 8.46
N PRO A 359 10.68 16.57 7.64
CA PRO A 359 11.28 17.21 6.48
C PRO A 359 12.57 17.98 6.77
N ASP A 360 12.64 18.69 7.90
CA ASP A 360 13.83 19.46 8.28
C ASP A 360 15.02 18.54 8.62
N GLY A 361 14.77 17.46 9.38
CA GLY A 361 15.77 16.45 9.74
C GLY A 361 16.30 15.70 8.51
N LEU A 362 15.40 15.25 7.63
CA LEU A 362 15.74 14.57 6.37
C LEU A 362 16.58 15.46 5.46
N LEU A 363 16.24 16.75 5.34
CA LEU A 363 17.02 17.70 4.52
C LEU A 363 18.40 17.97 5.13
N ARG A 364 18.55 17.98 6.47
CA ARG A 364 19.89 18.08 7.12
C ARG A 364 20.72 16.83 6.85
N ALA A 365 20.13 15.65 6.99
CA ALA A 365 20.79 14.38 6.68
C ALA A 365 21.20 14.32 5.19
N LEU A 366 20.34 14.79 4.28
CA LEU A 366 20.60 14.83 2.84
C LEU A 366 21.78 15.72 2.46
N GLN A 367 22.09 16.74 3.27
CA GLN A 367 23.20 17.67 3.04
C GLN A 367 24.56 17.00 3.24
N THR A 368 24.68 16.12 4.25
CA THR A 368 25.95 15.46 4.59
C THR A 368 26.06 14.03 4.04
N GLU A 369 25.00 13.51 3.40
CA GLU A 369 24.98 12.12 2.94
C GLU A 369 25.81 11.87 1.67
N GLU A 370 26.80 11.00 1.76
CA GLU A 370 27.68 10.61 0.65
C GLU A 370 27.22 9.32 -0.07
N ARG A 371 26.59 8.38 0.63
CA ARG A 371 26.18 7.08 0.10
C ARG A 371 24.97 7.21 -0.81
N ARG A 372 25.12 6.75 -2.05
CA ARG A 372 24.09 6.86 -3.09
C ARG A 372 22.75 6.22 -2.70
N ASP A 373 22.79 5.03 -2.10
CA ASP A 373 21.56 4.30 -1.76
C ASP A 373 20.82 4.90 -0.57
N HIS A 374 21.55 5.43 0.41
CA HIS A 374 20.94 6.15 1.52
C HIS A 374 20.33 7.48 1.06
N ARG A 375 21.04 8.23 0.20
CA ARG A 375 20.50 9.44 -0.44
C ARG A 375 19.19 9.18 -1.20
N ARG A 376 19.08 8.05 -1.90
CA ARG A 376 17.84 7.66 -2.59
C ARG A 376 16.70 7.42 -1.62
N LEU A 377 16.97 6.74 -0.50
CA LEU A 377 15.98 6.55 0.55
C LEU A 377 15.51 7.89 1.13
N LEU A 378 16.43 8.79 1.48
CA LEU A 378 16.09 10.12 2.01
C LEU A 378 15.21 10.93 1.04
N LEU A 379 15.52 10.89 -0.26
CA LEU A 379 14.69 11.53 -1.29
C LEU A 379 13.29 10.92 -1.36
N ALA A 380 13.17 9.59 -1.30
CA ALA A 380 11.87 8.90 -1.29
C ALA A 380 11.04 9.28 -0.04
N LEU A 381 11.67 9.34 1.14
CA LEU A 381 10.99 9.78 2.37
C LEU A 381 10.54 11.24 2.30
N LEU A 382 11.31 12.12 1.66
CA LEU A 382 10.90 13.51 1.40
C LEU A 382 9.72 13.60 0.42
N GLU A 383 9.64 12.72 -0.58
CA GLU A 383 8.50 12.61 -1.48
C GLU A 383 7.20 12.22 -0.74
N VAL A 384 7.28 11.28 0.23
CA VAL A 384 6.14 10.88 1.08
C VAL A 384 5.57 12.06 1.88
N HIS A 385 6.44 12.96 2.38
CA HIS A 385 6.00 14.16 3.10
C HIS A 385 5.22 15.13 2.20
N GLY A 386 5.52 15.20 0.91
CA GLY A 386 4.77 16.04 -0.03
C GLY A 386 4.99 17.54 0.17
N ALA A 387 3.89 18.32 0.26
CA ALA A 387 3.94 19.79 0.26
C ALA A 387 4.84 20.42 1.35
N PRO A 388 4.83 19.97 2.62
CA PRO A 388 5.74 20.49 3.65
C PRO A 388 7.23 20.33 3.30
N ALA A 389 7.63 19.15 2.79
CA ALA A 389 9.00 18.91 2.36
C ALA A 389 9.38 19.78 1.15
N ARG A 390 8.44 19.96 0.22
CA ARG A 390 8.63 20.82 -0.94
C ARG A 390 8.84 22.29 -0.54
N ALA A 391 8.04 22.81 0.40
CA ALA A 391 8.14 24.18 0.88
C ALA A 391 9.51 24.46 1.54
N LEU A 392 9.95 23.58 2.44
CA LEU A 392 11.26 23.68 3.09
C LEU A 392 12.41 23.52 2.09
N ALA A 393 12.27 22.64 1.08
CA ALA A 393 13.27 22.50 0.03
C ALA A 393 13.41 23.79 -0.80
N ALA A 394 12.30 24.50 -1.10
CA ALA A 394 12.31 25.76 -1.83
C ALA A 394 12.97 26.89 -1.01
N GLU A 395 12.65 26.96 0.28
CA GLU A 395 13.28 27.91 1.22
C GLU A 395 14.79 27.68 1.30
N ARG A 396 15.21 26.44 1.55
CA ARG A 396 16.64 26.09 1.65
C ARG A 396 17.37 26.29 0.33
N LEU A 397 16.73 26.04 -0.81
CA LEU A 397 17.34 26.30 -2.11
C LEU A 397 17.59 27.80 -2.32
N THR A 398 16.60 28.62 -1.98
CA THR A 398 16.71 30.08 -2.06
C THR A 398 17.79 30.62 -1.12
N ALA A 399 17.82 30.16 0.13
CA ALA A 399 18.86 30.48 1.09
C ALA A 399 20.24 30.02 0.60
N SER A 400 20.31 28.86 -0.06
CA SER A 400 21.58 28.31 -0.54
C SER A 400 22.29 29.22 -1.54
N ILE A 401 21.53 29.95 -2.34
CA ILE A 401 22.08 30.88 -3.34
C ILE A 401 22.72 32.11 -2.69
N ALA A 402 22.25 32.52 -1.51
CA ALA A 402 22.72 33.72 -0.84
C ALA A 402 24.00 33.50 -0.01
N SER A 403 24.24 32.28 0.47
CA SER A 403 25.25 32.01 1.49
C SER A 403 26.14 30.78 1.27
N PHE A 404 25.91 29.95 0.25
CA PHE A 404 26.66 28.70 0.04
C PHE A 404 27.61 28.75 -1.17
N GLY A 405 28.73 28.03 -1.08
CA GLY A 405 29.80 28.00 -2.08
C GLY A 405 29.69 26.85 -3.08
N ASP A 406 30.64 26.77 -4.02
CA ASP A 406 30.66 25.78 -5.13
C ASP A 406 30.68 24.30 -4.70
N ARG A 407 30.96 24.00 -3.41
CA ARG A 407 31.03 22.63 -2.88
C ARG A 407 29.65 22.00 -2.62
N ASP A 408 28.55 22.76 -2.69
CA ASP A 408 27.21 22.31 -2.33
C ASP A 408 26.31 21.90 -3.53
N ALA A 409 26.90 21.79 -4.73
CA ALA A 409 26.15 21.54 -5.96
C ALA A 409 25.31 20.24 -5.95
N HIS A 410 25.77 19.20 -5.24
CA HIS A 410 25.00 17.97 -5.06
C HIS A 410 23.74 18.19 -4.23
N TYR A 411 23.83 18.97 -3.15
CA TYR A 411 22.70 19.27 -2.28
C TYR A 411 21.69 20.16 -3.00
N GLN A 412 22.13 21.24 -3.65
CA GLN A 412 21.26 22.11 -4.47
C GLN A 412 20.55 21.33 -5.59
N ARG A 413 21.26 20.39 -6.22
CA ARG A 413 20.67 19.49 -7.23
C ARG A 413 19.62 18.57 -6.63
N ASN A 414 19.82 18.05 -5.42
CA ASN A 414 18.82 17.25 -4.71
C ASN A 414 17.58 18.11 -4.32
N LEU A 415 17.77 19.36 -3.91
CA LEU A 415 16.66 20.27 -3.64
C LEU A 415 15.82 20.53 -4.89
N LEU A 416 16.45 20.84 -6.03
CA LEU A 416 15.76 20.97 -7.32
C LEU A 416 15.04 19.68 -7.74
N HIS A 417 15.64 18.52 -7.46
CA HIS A 417 15.01 17.22 -7.70
C HIS A 417 13.68 17.09 -6.93
N ILE A 418 13.66 17.47 -5.65
CA ILE A 418 12.45 17.46 -4.80
C ILE A 418 11.39 18.41 -5.37
N LEU A 419 11.76 19.66 -5.72
CA LEU A 419 10.83 20.63 -6.30
C LEU A 419 10.23 20.17 -7.64
N ARG A 420 10.94 19.29 -8.35
CA ARG A 420 10.54 18.69 -9.63
C ARG A 420 9.64 17.47 -9.45
N ARG A 421 9.88 16.67 -8.41
CA ARG A 421 9.15 15.41 -8.15
C ARG A 421 7.85 15.63 -7.41
N ILE A 422 7.85 16.54 -6.45
CA ILE A 422 6.65 16.86 -5.66
C ILE A 422 5.88 17.97 -6.38
N PRO A 423 4.59 17.75 -6.72
CA PRO A 423 3.79 18.75 -7.41
C PRO A 423 3.68 20.02 -6.57
N ARG A 424 3.67 21.16 -7.24
CA ARG A 424 3.49 22.45 -6.56
C ARG A 424 2.00 22.64 -6.22
N PRO A 425 1.67 23.08 -4.99
CA PRO A 425 0.34 23.58 -4.68
C PRO A 425 -0.05 24.79 -5.55
N ASP A 426 -1.33 24.91 -5.92
CA ASP A 426 -1.81 25.94 -6.86
C ASP A 426 -1.73 27.38 -6.30
N ASP A 427 -1.63 27.53 -4.98
CA ASP A 427 -1.57 28.80 -4.24
C ASP A 427 -0.16 29.41 -4.16
N VAL A 428 0.88 28.64 -4.53
CA VAL A 428 2.28 29.07 -4.38
C VAL A 428 2.81 29.73 -5.65
N ALA A 429 3.29 30.97 -5.53
CA ALA A 429 3.86 31.73 -6.64
C ALA A 429 5.12 31.07 -7.24
N THR A 430 5.14 30.98 -8.56
CA THR A 430 6.21 30.34 -9.36
C THR A 430 7.47 31.18 -9.51
N ASP A 431 7.36 32.49 -9.29
CA ASP A 431 8.33 33.49 -9.74
C ASP A 431 9.73 33.30 -9.15
N THR A 432 9.80 33.09 -7.83
CA THR A 432 11.06 32.93 -7.09
C THR A 432 11.75 31.62 -7.47
N GLU A 433 11.00 30.53 -7.63
CA GLU A 433 11.54 29.23 -8.04
C GLU A 433 12.11 29.28 -9.46
N LEU A 434 11.41 29.92 -10.42
CA LEU A 434 11.92 30.09 -11.77
C LEU A 434 13.17 30.97 -11.83
N GLN A 435 13.19 32.06 -11.07
CA GLN A 435 14.37 32.92 -11.00
C GLN A 435 15.58 32.16 -10.45
N THR A 436 15.37 31.38 -9.39
CA THR A 436 16.37 30.52 -8.78
C THR A 436 16.87 29.46 -9.75
N ALA A 437 15.98 28.69 -10.39
CA ALA A 437 16.37 27.69 -11.39
C ALA A 437 17.08 28.32 -12.61
N SER A 438 16.65 29.51 -13.03
CA SER A 438 17.33 30.27 -14.09
C SER A 438 18.76 30.66 -13.69
N ARG A 439 19.03 31.02 -12.43
CA ARG A 439 20.40 31.32 -11.98
C ARG A 439 21.26 30.04 -11.95
N LEU A 440 20.74 28.96 -11.35
CA LEU A 440 21.47 27.69 -11.18
C LEU A 440 21.74 26.95 -12.50
N SER A 441 21.04 27.31 -13.58
CA SER A 441 21.28 26.78 -14.93
C SER A 441 22.48 27.41 -15.67
N ALA A 442 23.06 28.50 -15.14
CA ALA A 442 24.11 29.25 -15.83
C ALA A 442 25.42 28.48 -15.97
N LEU A 443 26.24 28.87 -16.95
CA LEU A 443 27.51 28.21 -17.29
C LEU A 443 28.50 28.12 -16.11
N GLY A 444 28.43 29.07 -15.17
CA GLY A 444 29.31 29.11 -14.00
C GLY A 444 29.06 28.01 -12.96
N HIS A 445 27.99 27.22 -13.09
CA HIS A 445 27.65 26.16 -12.14
C HIS A 445 28.04 24.77 -12.66
N PRO A 446 28.31 23.79 -11.75
CA PRO A 446 28.62 22.42 -12.15
C PRO A 446 27.54 21.79 -13.03
N ALA A 447 27.94 21.01 -14.03
CA ALA A 447 27.05 20.44 -15.04
C ALA A 447 25.89 19.60 -14.44
N ILE A 448 26.13 18.90 -13.32
CA ILE A 448 25.10 18.12 -12.62
C ILE A 448 23.93 18.99 -12.13
N LEU A 449 24.23 20.20 -11.68
CA LEU A 449 23.27 21.15 -11.13
C LEU A 449 22.55 21.88 -12.25
N ALA A 450 23.31 22.36 -13.24
CA ALA A 450 22.76 23.03 -14.41
C ALA A 450 21.77 22.13 -15.17
N LYS A 451 22.08 20.84 -15.35
CA LYS A 451 21.18 19.86 -15.98
C LYS A 451 19.87 19.69 -15.21
N GLU A 452 19.90 19.61 -13.89
CA GLU A 452 18.68 19.47 -13.08
C GLU A 452 17.84 20.76 -13.15
N ALA A 453 18.48 21.94 -13.07
CA ALA A 453 17.81 23.24 -13.20
C ALA A 453 17.13 23.41 -14.57
N ILE A 454 17.81 23.06 -15.67
CA ILE A 454 17.25 23.05 -17.03
C ILE A 454 16.06 22.09 -17.12
N THR A 455 16.15 20.92 -16.50
CA THR A 455 15.06 19.94 -16.49
C THR A 455 13.82 20.51 -15.81
N TYR A 456 14.02 21.19 -14.69
CA TYR A 456 12.97 21.87 -13.94
C TYR A 456 12.33 23.01 -14.77
N LEU A 457 13.13 23.88 -15.39
CA LEU A 457 12.64 24.95 -16.28
C LEU A 457 11.84 24.40 -17.46
N GLY A 458 12.25 23.28 -18.04
CA GLY A 458 11.51 22.64 -19.13
C GLY A 458 10.17 22.04 -18.71
N GLN A 459 9.89 21.86 -17.41
CA GLN A 459 8.63 21.30 -16.91
C GLN A 459 7.62 22.37 -16.52
N SER A 460 8.06 23.60 -16.22
CA SER A 460 7.18 24.65 -15.68
C SER A 460 6.21 25.26 -16.69
N ARG A 461 6.41 25.04 -18.01
CA ARG A 461 5.57 25.56 -19.11
C ARG A 461 5.26 27.06 -18.98
N ASP A 462 6.25 27.84 -18.53
CA ASP A 462 6.15 29.28 -18.32
C ASP A 462 7.04 30.04 -19.34
N GLU A 463 6.55 31.16 -19.88
CA GLU A 463 7.30 31.99 -20.84
C GLU A 463 8.67 32.44 -20.30
N ARG A 464 8.79 32.69 -19.00
CA ARG A 464 10.05 33.12 -18.38
C ARG A 464 11.05 31.97 -18.35
N ALA A 465 10.58 30.74 -18.15
CA ALA A 465 11.41 29.55 -18.21
C ALA A 465 11.87 29.28 -19.64
N GLU A 466 10.99 29.47 -20.63
CA GLU A 466 11.35 29.43 -22.05
C GLU A 466 12.46 30.43 -22.39
N ARG A 467 12.29 31.71 -22.01
CA ARG A 467 13.32 32.75 -22.24
C ARG A 467 14.66 32.38 -21.59
N ALA A 468 14.63 31.83 -20.37
CA ALA A 468 15.83 31.37 -19.69
C ALA A 468 16.51 30.24 -20.46
N LEU A 469 15.77 29.24 -20.94
CA LEU A 469 16.31 28.13 -21.73
C LEU A 469 16.91 28.59 -23.07
N ILE A 470 16.27 29.52 -23.77
CA ILE A 470 16.81 30.12 -25.02
C ILE A 470 18.13 30.84 -24.74
N ALA A 471 18.19 31.62 -23.65
CA ALA A 471 19.42 32.29 -23.23
C ALA A 471 20.54 31.27 -22.91
N ARG A 472 20.21 30.14 -22.25
CA ARG A 472 21.17 29.07 -21.96
C ARG A 472 21.74 28.44 -23.21
N VAL A 473 20.92 28.10 -24.20
CA VAL A 473 21.42 27.57 -25.49
C VAL A 473 22.46 28.52 -26.09
N THR A 474 22.15 29.82 -26.13
CA THR A 474 23.05 30.84 -26.68
C THR A 474 24.36 30.96 -25.89
N GLU A 475 24.29 30.90 -24.56
CA GLU A 475 25.44 30.99 -23.66
C GLU A 475 26.39 29.79 -23.82
N TYR A 476 25.87 28.56 -23.79
CA TYR A 476 26.67 27.34 -23.94
C TYR A 476 27.26 27.21 -25.36
N GLU A 477 26.55 27.66 -26.39
CA GLU A 477 27.12 27.76 -27.74
C GLU A 477 28.29 28.74 -27.81
N GLY A 478 28.15 29.91 -27.18
CA GLY A 478 29.21 30.92 -27.10
C GLY A 478 30.46 30.41 -26.38
N ALA A 479 30.27 29.60 -25.33
CA ALA A 479 31.35 28.97 -24.58
C ALA A 479 32.08 27.89 -25.39
N LEU A 480 31.34 27.03 -26.09
CA LEU A 480 31.91 25.96 -26.92
C LEU A 480 32.65 26.50 -28.17
N THR A 481 32.22 27.64 -28.70
CA THR A 481 32.83 28.27 -29.89
C THR A 481 34.06 29.12 -29.58
N LYS A 482 34.30 29.48 -28.31
CA LYS A 482 35.45 30.28 -27.87
C LYS A 482 36.41 29.42 -27.03
N PRO A 483 37.56 28.99 -27.58
CA PRO A 483 38.52 28.16 -26.85
C PRO A 483 39.03 28.87 -25.58
N GLY A 484 38.96 28.19 -24.43
CA GLY A 484 39.52 28.67 -23.15
C GLY A 484 38.60 29.54 -22.27
N ALA A 485 37.35 29.82 -22.68
CA ALA A 485 36.48 30.75 -21.97
C ALA A 485 35.78 30.20 -20.71
N ALA A 486 35.60 28.87 -20.59
CA ALA A 486 34.69 28.29 -19.60
C ALA A 486 35.36 27.41 -18.52
N GLY A 487 36.67 27.13 -18.60
CA GLY A 487 37.41 26.29 -17.64
C GLY A 487 36.91 24.84 -17.47
N SER A 488 35.82 24.46 -18.15
CA SER A 488 35.07 23.20 -17.99
C SER A 488 35.31 22.28 -19.18
N ASP A 489 35.14 20.96 -18.97
CA ASP A 489 35.27 19.95 -20.03
C ASP A 489 34.27 20.21 -21.17
N PRO A 490 34.71 20.39 -22.43
CA PRO A 490 33.84 20.54 -23.59
C PRO A 490 32.77 19.45 -23.71
N ALA A 491 33.05 18.19 -23.32
CA ALA A 491 32.08 17.11 -23.38
C ALA A 491 30.92 17.32 -22.40
N GLU A 492 31.20 17.83 -21.21
CA GLU A 492 30.16 18.16 -20.22
C GLU A 492 29.29 19.32 -20.69
N LEU A 493 29.91 20.37 -21.28
CA LEU A 493 29.19 21.51 -21.84
C LEU A 493 28.24 21.09 -22.97
N VAL A 494 28.69 20.19 -23.85
CA VAL A 494 27.84 19.59 -24.90
C VAL A 494 26.65 18.85 -24.28
N ALA A 495 26.86 18.08 -23.22
CA ALA A 495 25.79 17.34 -22.55
C ALA A 495 24.79 18.25 -21.82
N VAL A 496 25.22 19.42 -21.32
CA VAL A 496 24.29 20.43 -20.76
C VAL A 496 23.50 21.10 -21.88
N LEU A 497 24.16 21.43 -23.00
CA LEU A 497 23.52 21.99 -24.19
C LEU A 497 22.45 21.05 -24.77
N ASP A 498 22.74 19.75 -24.86
CA ASP A 498 21.77 18.72 -25.26
C ASP A 498 20.50 18.81 -24.40
N ARG A 499 20.68 18.87 -23.08
CA ARG A 499 19.56 18.95 -22.13
C ARG A 499 18.72 20.21 -22.33
N ALA A 500 19.34 21.36 -22.62
CA ALA A 500 18.63 22.61 -22.88
C ALA A 500 17.82 22.56 -24.18
N VAL A 501 18.40 22.01 -25.25
CA VAL A 501 17.73 21.86 -26.54
C VAL A 501 16.54 20.89 -26.44
N PHE A 502 16.70 19.76 -25.75
CA PHE A 502 15.61 18.81 -25.52
C PHE A 502 14.50 19.41 -24.64
N ALA A 503 14.85 20.24 -23.65
CA ALA A 503 13.87 20.94 -22.82
C ALA A 503 13.02 21.91 -23.65
N LEU A 504 13.64 22.68 -24.56
CA LEU A 504 12.94 23.58 -25.48
C LEU A 504 12.06 22.83 -26.47
N ALA A 505 12.57 21.75 -27.07
CA ALA A 505 11.80 20.93 -28.00
C ALA A 505 10.52 20.39 -27.36
N ARG A 506 10.59 19.98 -26.07
CA ARG A 506 9.41 19.51 -25.31
C ARG A 506 8.40 20.62 -24.99
N LEU A 507 8.82 21.88 -24.90
CA LEU A 507 7.88 22.99 -24.71
C LEU A 507 7.01 23.20 -25.96
N GLY A 508 7.59 23.02 -27.16
CA GLY A 508 6.86 23.06 -28.43
C GLY A 508 6.27 24.42 -28.81
N THR A 509 6.59 25.48 -28.07
CA THR A 509 6.15 26.85 -28.38
C THR A 509 6.89 27.39 -29.60
N PRO A 510 6.31 28.35 -30.35
CA PRO A 510 6.96 28.89 -31.55
C PRO A 510 8.37 29.45 -31.31
N ALA A 511 8.60 30.15 -30.19
CA ALA A 511 9.93 30.71 -29.91
C ALA A 511 10.95 29.62 -29.51
N ALA A 512 10.54 28.61 -28.74
CA ALA A 512 11.36 27.45 -28.42
C ALA A 512 11.73 26.65 -29.67
N VAL A 513 10.76 26.37 -30.55
CA VAL A 513 10.99 25.70 -31.84
C VAL A 513 11.99 26.48 -32.69
N ARG A 514 11.82 27.79 -32.85
CA ARG A 514 12.77 28.65 -33.58
C ARG A 514 14.18 28.55 -33.01
N ALA A 515 14.33 28.53 -31.68
CA ALA A 515 15.63 28.41 -31.03
C ALA A 515 16.28 27.04 -31.33
N VAL A 516 15.52 25.94 -31.27
CA VAL A 516 16.01 24.59 -31.61
C VAL A 516 16.45 24.52 -33.08
N VAL A 517 15.66 25.06 -34.00
CA VAL A 517 15.98 25.08 -35.44
C VAL A 517 17.20 25.96 -35.73
N ASN A 518 17.27 27.14 -35.14
CA ASN A 518 18.44 28.02 -35.25
C ASN A 518 19.72 27.34 -34.74
N HIS A 519 19.63 26.59 -33.65
CA HIS A 519 20.74 25.81 -33.13
C HIS A 519 21.14 24.66 -34.07
N GLY A 520 20.17 23.82 -34.46
CA GLY A 520 20.42 22.62 -35.24
C GLY A 520 20.97 22.86 -36.65
N LEU A 521 20.71 24.04 -37.23
CA LEU A 521 21.20 24.41 -38.56
C LEU A 521 22.59 25.07 -38.57
N LYS A 522 23.22 25.34 -37.41
CA LYS A 522 24.55 25.99 -37.34
C LYS A 522 25.69 25.13 -37.87
N ARG A 523 25.62 23.80 -37.71
CA ARG A 523 26.60 22.82 -38.24
C ARG A 523 28.06 23.10 -37.84
N LEU A 524 28.27 23.70 -36.67
CA LEU A 524 29.61 23.95 -36.14
C LEU A 524 30.14 22.69 -35.44
N PRO A 525 31.32 22.16 -35.80
CA PRO A 525 31.88 20.95 -35.18
C PRO A 525 32.05 21.06 -33.66
N GLN A 526 32.33 22.26 -33.15
CA GLN A 526 32.54 22.53 -31.72
C GLN A 526 31.25 22.33 -30.90
N LEU A 527 30.08 22.37 -31.54
CA LEU A 527 28.79 22.18 -30.88
C LEU A 527 28.34 20.71 -30.87
N GLY A 528 29.15 19.79 -31.43
CA GLY A 528 28.77 18.40 -31.62
C GLY A 528 27.78 18.22 -32.78
N ASN A 529 27.01 17.13 -32.75
CA ASN A 529 26.05 16.81 -33.81
C ASN A 529 24.76 17.65 -33.69
N THR A 530 24.83 18.91 -34.12
CA THR A 530 23.72 19.88 -34.07
C THR A 530 22.49 19.43 -34.86
N THR A 531 22.67 18.81 -36.03
CA THR A 531 21.56 18.33 -36.86
C THR A 531 20.82 17.16 -36.21
N ALA A 532 21.52 16.25 -35.52
CA ALA A 532 20.87 15.17 -34.77
C ALA A 532 19.91 15.69 -33.69
N ARG A 533 20.16 16.87 -33.11
CA ARG A 533 19.27 17.47 -32.11
C ARG A 533 17.93 17.93 -32.70
N LEU A 534 17.83 18.14 -34.02
CA LEU A 534 16.57 18.50 -34.67
C LEU A 534 15.53 17.37 -34.57
N ALA A 535 15.97 16.12 -34.47
CA ALA A 535 15.09 14.96 -34.24
C ALA A 535 14.25 15.10 -32.95
N ALA A 536 14.69 15.93 -31.99
CA ALA A 536 13.91 16.24 -30.79
C ALA A 536 12.56 16.90 -31.08
N LEU A 537 12.38 17.50 -32.26
CA LEU A 537 11.12 18.08 -32.71
C LEU A 537 10.14 17.03 -33.27
N ALA A 538 10.54 15.76 -33.35
CA ALA A 538 9.62 14.68 -33.68
C ALA A 538 8.46 14.66 -32.67
N GLY A 539 7.22 14.75 -33.16
CA GLY A 539 6.01 14.87 -32.33
C GLY A 539 5.47 16.29 -32.17
N VAL A 540 6.21 17.34 -32.58
CA VAL A 540 5.74 18.73 -32.53
C VAL A 540 5.16 19.14 -33.89
N ASP A 541 3.93 19.66 -33.89
CA ASP A 541 3.35 20.24 -35.10
C ASP A 541 3.91 21.65 -35.36
N LEU A 542 4.67 21.80 -36.44
CA LEU A 542 5.33 23.04 -36.83
C LEU A 542 4.44 23.90 -37.76
N ALA A 543 3.21 23.46 -38.09
CA ALA A 543 2.34 24.16 -39.02
C ALA A 543 1.97 25.59 -38.59
N SER A 544 2.06 25.88 -37.29
CA SER A 544 1.82 27.21 -36.72
C SER A 544 2.88 28.25 -37.09
N ASP A 545 4.05 27.85 -37.60
CA ASP A 545 5.16 28.74 -37.96
C ASP A 545 5.72 28.45 -39.36
N PRO A 546 5.11 29.00 -40.43
CA PRO A 546 5.47 28.70 -41.81
C PRO A 546 6.93 29.00 -42.16
N GLU A 547 7.53 30.04 -41.57
CA GLU A 547 8.93 30.41 -41.82
C GLU A 547 9.89 29.30 -41.35
N VAL A 548 9.60 28.67 -40.21
CA VAL A 548 10.40 27.56 -39.70
C VAL A 548 10.27 26.34 -40.60
N VAL A 549 9.05 26.04 -41.04
CA VAL A 549 8.77 24.93 -41.97
C VAL A 549 9.53 25.13 -43.28
N GLU A 550 9.50 26.33 -43.85
CA GLU A 550 10.24 26.65 -45.08
C GLU A 550 11.74 26.46 -44.89
N ARG A 551 12.33 26.95 -43.79
CA ARG A 551 13.76 26.78 -43.50
C ARG A 551 14.17 25.31 -43.34
N LEU A 552 13.35 24.48 -42.71
CA LEU A 552 13.60 23.04 -42.59
C LEU A 552 13.48 22.34 -43.94
N VAL A 553 12.49 22.71 -44.75
CA VAL A 553 12.33 22.23 -46.13
C VAL A 553 13.53 22.60 -47.00
N GLU A 554 14.02 23.83 -46.91
CA GLU A 554 15.23 24.27 -47.61
C GLU A 554 16.46 23.50 -47.15
N ALA A 555 16.61 23.28 -45.84
CA ALA A 555 17.69 22.47 -45.29
C ALA A 555 17.64 21.02 -45.81
N ILE A 556 16.45 20.40 -45.87
CA ILE A 556 16.26 19.07 -46.46
C ILE A 556 16.72 19.08 -47.93
N ARG A 557 16.23 20.03 -48.74
CA ARG A 557 16.59 20.14 -50.16
C ARG A 557 18.09 20.32 -50.38
N GLY A 558 18.75 21.12 -49.54
CA GLY A 558 20.19 21.38 -49.62
C GLY A 558 21.07 20.18 -49.25
N GLU A 559 20.52 19.19 -48.54
CA GLU A 559 21.22 17.94 -48.20
C GLU A 559 20.95 16.79 -49.18
N LEU A 560 20.00 16.93 -50.11
CA LEU A 560 19.70 15.87 -51.08
C LEU A 560 20.89 15.60 -52.01
N PRO A 561 21.20 14.31 -52.30
CA PRO A 561 22.25 13.95 -53.25
C PRO A 561 21.97 14.53 -54.65
N HIS A 562 23.00 15.06 -55.31
CA HIS A 562 22.91 15.48 -56.71
C HIS A 562 23.44 14.38 -57.64
N ARG A 563 22.72 14.13 -58.75
CA ARG A 563 23.19 13.24 -59.82
C ARG A 563 24.04 14.06 -60.80
N ILE A 564 25.33 13.77 -60.86
CA ILE A 564 26.25 14.36 -61.84
C ILE A 564 26.72 13.21 -62.74
N PHE A 565 26.41 13.29 -64.04
CA PHE A 565 26.79 12.29 -65.05
C PHE A 565 26.45 10.82 -64.67
N GLY A 566 25.29 10.57 -64.06
CA GLY A 566 24.85 9.21 -63.71
C GLY A 566 25.46 8.62 -62.44
N PHE A 567 26.37 9.33 -61.76
CA PHE A 567 26.89 8.96 -60.45
C PHE A 567 26.21 9.78 -59.33
N LEU A 568 25.78 9.08 -58.27
CA LEU A 568 25.28 9.70 -57.03
C LEU A 568 26.48 10.15 -56.20
N LEU A 569 26.67 11.47 -56.06
CA LEU A 569 27.62 12.00 -55.08
C LEU A 569 26.98 11.83 -53.70
N LYS A 570 27.39 10.79 -52.95
CA LYS A 570 26.90 10.57 -51.58
C LYS A 570 27.29 11.76 -50.70
N LYS A 571 26.28 12.55 -50.32
CA LYS A 571 26.37 13.46 -49.18
C LYS A 571 25.94 12.69 -47.92
N ASP A 572 26.40 13.11 -46.75
CA ASP A 572 26.23 12.37 -45.50
C ASP A 572 24.76 12.06 -45.17
N ASP A 573 24.34 10.79 -45.33
CA ASP A 573 23.01 10.28 -44.97
C ASP A 573 22.63 10.59 -43.51
N ASN A 574 23.64 10.76 -42.65
CA ASN A 574 23.52 11.11 -41.23
C ASN A 574 22.92 12.51 -40.98
N LEU A 575 22.86 13.40 -41.97
CA LEU A 575 22.28 14.74 -41.85
C LEU A 575 20.82 14.80 -42.28
N LEU A 576 20.42 13.95 -43.23
CA LEU A 576 19.08 13.95 -43.81
C LEU A 576 18.04 13.32 -42.88
N LEU A 577 18.37 12.21 -42.21
CA LEU A 577 17.44 11.50 -41.35
C LEU A 577 16.89 12.37 -40.19
N PRO A 578 17.71 13.09 -39.40
CA PRO A 578 17.20 13.96 -38.34
C PRO A 578 16.32 15.10 -38.83
N LEU A 579 16.57 15.62 -40.04
CA LEU A 579 15.75 16.65 -40.66
C LEU A 579 14.37 16.13 -41.07
N ILE A 580 14.30 14.90 -41.60
CA ILE A 580 13.04 14.23 -41.93
C ILE A 580 12.24 13.90 -40.66
N GLU A 581 12.91 13.44 -39.60
CA GLU A 581 12.29 13.18 -38.30
C GLU A 581 11.71 14.46 -37.67
N ALA A 582 12.42 15.59 -37.77
CA ALA A 582 11.99 16.87 -37.23
C ALA A 582 10.65 17.37 -37.83
N VAL A 583 10.39 17.08 -39.10
CA VAL A 583 9.14 17.50 -39.79
C VAL A 583 8.06 16.41 -39.80
N SER A 584 8.32 15.26 -39.17
CA SER A 584 7.47 14.07 -39.28
C SER A 584 6.03 14.24 -38.80
N SER A 585 5.80 15.15 -37.85
CA SER A 585 4.47 15.43 -37.28
C SER A 585 3.78 16.63 -37.90
N THR A 586 4.39 17.28 -38.90
CA THR A 586 3.87 18.49 -39.54
C THR A 586 3.20 18.18 -40.86
N SER A 587 1.88 18.34 -40.94
CA SER A 587 1.06 18.01 -42.12
C SER A 587 0.90 19.18 -43.11
N SER A 588 1.94 19.99 -43.33
CA SER A 588 1.86 21.12 -44.25
C SER A 588 2.07 20.70 -45.72
N PRO A 589 1.47 21.41 -46.71
CA PRO A 589 1.68 21.11 -48.12
C PRO A 589 3.16 21.15 -48.53
N ALA A 590 3.94 22.08 -47.96
CA ALA A 590 5.37 22.21 -48.23
C ALA A 590 6.16 20.95 -47.82
N VAL A 591 5.87 20.40 -46.63
CA VAL A 591 6.51 19.17 -46.12
C VAL A 591 6.09 17.97 -46.96
N LYS A 592 4.78 17.79 -47.22
CA LYS A 592 4.27 16.67 -48.03
C LYS A 592 4.90 16.65 -49.42
N ASN A 593 5.00 17.80 -50.08
CA ASN A 593 5.60 17.91 -51.42
C ASN A 593 7.07 17.53 -51.43
N VAL A 594 7.84 17.95 -50.42
CA VAL A 594 9.28 17.66 -50.34
C VAL A 594 9.54 16.19 -50.03
N LEU A 595 8.78 15.60 -49.11
CA LEU A 595 8.91 14.17 -48.81
C LEU A 595 8.49 13.31 -50.01
N ALA A 596 7.44 13.70 -50.75
CA ALA A 596 7.03 13.00 -51.96
C ALA A 596 8.10 13.06 -53.06
N ASP A 597 8.73 14.23 -53.25
CA ASP A 597 9.86 14.39 -54.19
C ASP A 597 11.04 13.48 -53.84
N ILE A 598 11.34 13.33 -52.54
CA ILE A 598 12.41 12.44 -52.04
C ILE A 598 12.11 10.97 -52.37
N VAL A 599 10.89 10.51 -52.06
CA VAL A 599 10.45 9.13 -52.32
C VAL A 599 10.50 8.82 -53.82
N GLN A 600 10.09 9.77 -54.67
CA GLN A 600 10.09 9.60 -56.12
C GLN A 600 11.51 9.57 -56.72
N ARG A 601 12.41 10.43 -56.26
CA ARG A 601 13.74 10.63 -56.87
C ARG A 601 14.81 9.67 -56.38
N PHE A 602 14.66 9.13 -55.17
CA PHE A 602 15.64 8.26 -54.52
C PHE A 602 15.03 6.94 -54.02
N PRO A 603 14.36 6.16 -54.89
CA PRO A 603 13.77 4.89 -54.48
C PRO A 603 14.86 3.90 -54.03
N GLY A 604 14.73 3.37 -52.81
CA GLY A 604 15.65 2.37 -52.24
C GLY A 604 16.62 2.90 -51.18
N GLU A 605 16.79 4.22 -51.05
CA GLU A 605 17.66 4.81 -50.02
C GLU A 605 16.98 4.85 -48.63
N GLY A 606 17.77 4.75 -47.55
CA GLY A 606 17.25 4.68 -46.17
C GLY A 606 16.44 5.92 -45.75
N PHE A 607 16.87 7.11 -46.15
CA PHE A 607 16.14 8.36 -45.89
C PHE A 607 14.83 8.47 -46.68
N ALA A 608 14.76 7.89 -47.89
CA ALA A 608 13.54 7.85 -48.69
C ALA A 608 12.51 6.89 -48.08
N GLN A 609 12.95 5.78 -47.48
CA GLN A 609 12.08 4.89 -46.71
C GLN A 609 11.52 5.59 -45.46
N ALA A 610 12.34 6.39 -44.75
CA ALA A 610 11.87 7.20 -43.63
C ALA A 610 10.83 8.24 -44.08
N ALA A 611 11.07 8.96 -45.18
CA ALA A 611 10.11 9.90 -45.76
C ALA A 611 8.78 9.22 -46.17
N ALA A 612 8.84 8.02 -46.76
CA ALA A 612 7.65 7.24 -47.12
C ALA A 612 6.82 6.84 -45.89
N LYS A 613 7.47 6.45 -44.78
CA LYS A 613 6.78 6.15 -43.52
C LYS A 613 6.03 7.36 -42.96
N VAL A 614 6.66 8.54 -43.01
CA VAL A 614 6.03 9.79 -42.57
C VAL A 614 4.79 10.12 -43.42
N LEU A 615 4.90 10.01 -44.75
CA LEU A 615 3.76 10.24 -45.65
C LEU A 615 2.61 9.26 -45.39
N ALA A 616 2.91 7.97 -45.16
CA ALA A 616 1.91 6.95 -44.89
C ALA A 616 1.19 7.16 -43.55
N GLY A 617 1.88 7.67 -42.52
CA GLY A 617 1.27 8.00 -41.23
C GLY A 617 0.36 9.23 -41.27
N ALA A 618 0.60 10.18 -42.17
CA ALA A 618 -0.19 11.40 -42.31
C ALA A 618 -1.59 11.17 -42.91
N ASP A 619 -1.84 10.04 -43.57
CA ASP A 619 -3.12 9.69 -44.19
C ASP A 619 -4.11 8.99 -43.22
N VAL A 620 -3.65 8.59 -42.02
CA VAL A 620 -4.50 7.93 -40.99
C VAL A 620 -5.13 8.94 -40.01
N SER A 621 -4.64 10.18 -39.96
CA SER A 621 -5.11 11.23 -39.03
C SER A 621 -6.10 12.19 -39.70
N GLY A 622 -7.34 11.74 -39.89
CA GLY A 622 -8.48 12.64 -40.11
C GLY A 622 -8.79 13.48 -38.85
N PRO A 623 -9.50 14.63 -38.98
CA PRO A 623 -9.76 15.51 -37.85
C PRO A 623 -10.62 14.81 -36.80
N GLN A 624 -10.03 14.47 -35.65
CA GLN A 624 -10.78 14.18 -34.44
C GLN A 624 -11.45 15.48 -33.99
N GLY A 625 -12.75 15.60 -34.26
CA GLY A 625 -13.60 16.58 -33.58
C GLY A 625 -13.55 16.34 -32.07
N PRO A 626 -13.79 17.39 -31.25
CA PRO A 626 -13.69 17.29 -29.81
C PRO A 626 -14.63 16.18 -29.33
N ALA A 627 -14.04 15.10 -28.82
CA ALA A 627 -14.79 14.11 -28.06
C ALA A 627 -15.44 14.88 -26.91
N ALA A 628 -16.76 14.94 -26.91
CA ALA A 628 -17.52 15.34 -25.74
C ALA A 628 -16.99 14.49 -24.58
N PRO A 629 -16.60 15.11 -23.44
CA PRO A 629 -16.13 14.34 -22.31
C PRO A 629 -17.29 13.47 -21.86
N SER A 630 -17.20 12.16 -22.13
CA SER A 630 -17.93 11.17 -21.35
C SER A 630 -17.55 11.47 -19.91
N ALA A 631 -18.52 11.89 -19.10
CA ALA A 631 -18.30 12.20 -17.70
C ALA A 631 -17.60 11.00 -17.07
N SER A 632 -16.28 11.13 -16.85
CA SER A 632 -15.49 10.17 -16.12
C SER A 632 -16.02 10.23 -14.69
N SER A 633 -16.90 9.30 -14.33
CA SER A 633 -17.15 9.00 -12.92
C SER A 633 -15.79 8.63 -12.35
N ALA A 634 -15.22 9.51 -11.53
CA ALA A 634 -13.94 9.24 -10.90
C ALA A 634 -14.09 7.96 -10.08
N SER A 635 -13.41 6.90 -10.52
CA SER A 635 -13.35 5.63 -9.81
C SER A 635 -12.12 5.63 -8.92
N LEU A 636 -12.30 5.53 -7.60
CA LEU A 636 -11.20 5.36 -6.65
C LEU A 636 -11.13 3.89 -6.26
N SER A 637 -9.97 3.25 -6.41
CA SER A 637 -9.76 1.85 -6.04
C SER A 637 -8.48 1.67 -5.23
N GLY A 638 -8.44 0.68 -4.34
CA GLY A 638 -7.27 0.39 -3.51
C GLY A 638 -7.45 -0.81 -2.59
N ASP A 639 -6.50 -1.00 -1.67
CA ASP A 639 -6.47 -2.10 -0.70
C ASP A 639 -6.88 -1.61 0.70
N LEU A 640 -7.80 -2.30 1.37
CA LEU A 640 -8.25 -1.97 2.72
C LEU A 640 -7.26 -2.37 3.82
N GLU A 641 -6.29 -3.26 3.57
CA GLU A 641 -5.25 -3.57 4.57
C GLU A 641 -4.40 -2.35 4.90
N LEU A 642 -4.19 -1.45 3.93
CA LEU A 642 -3.33 -0.28 4.08
C LEU A 642 -4.06 0.91 4.71
N PHE A 643 -5.34 1.11 4.38
CA PHE A 643 -6.11 2.27 4.84
C PHE A 643 -7.00 1.94 6.03
N GLY A 644 -7.56 0.73 6.07
CA GLY A 644 -8.70 0.40 6.91
C GLY A 644 -10.00 1.06 6.43
N LEU A 645 -11.11 0.34 6.58
CA LEU A 645 -12.44 0.83 6.20
C LEU A 645 -12.81 2.19 6.85
N PRO A 646 -12.53 2.45 8.14
CA PRO A 646 -12.87 3.74 8.76
C PRO A 646 -12.16 4.94 8.14
N THR A 647 -10.85 4.82 7.84
CA THR A 647 -10.07 5.90 7.20
C THR A 647 -10.60 6.23 5.81
N LEU A 648 -10.89 5.20 5.01
CA LEU A 648 -11.42 5.35 3.66
C LEU A 648 -12.77 6.08 3.67
N LEU A 649 -13.71 5.62 4.49
CA LEU A 649 -15.04 6.22 4.58
C LEU A 649 -14.98 7.68 5.08
N GLN A 650 -14.08 8.01 5.99
CA GLN A 650 -13.88 9.41 6.41
C GLN A 650 -13.33 10.29 5.28
N ASN A 651 -12.37 9.81 4.49
CA ASN A 651 -11.83 10.56 3.36
C ASN A 651 -12.92 10.86 2.32
N LEU A 652 -13.79 9.87 2.05
CA LEU A 652 -14.97 10.06 1.20
C LEU A 652 -15.99 11.02 1.82
N SER A 653 -16.12 11.01 3.15
CA SER A 653 -16.98 11.94 3.90
C SER A 653 -16.50 13.39 3.79
N GLN A 654 -15.20 13.63 4.04
CA GLN A 654 -14.59 14.96 4.03
C GLN A 654 -14.60 15.61 2.63
N SER A 655 -14.49 14.78 1.59
CA SER A 655 -14.62 15.23 0.20
C SER A 655 -16.06 15.54 -0.21
N GLY A 656 -17.05 15.26 0.65
CA GLY A 656 -18.47 15.46 0.36
C GLY A 656 -18.98 14.57 -0.77
N THR A 657 -18.27 13.48 -1.08
CA THR A 657 -18.51 12.70 -2.30
C THR A 657 -19.74 11.81 -2.13
N SER A 658 -20.55 11.71 -3.19
CA SER A 658 -21.67 10.77 -3.27
C SER A 658 -21.30 9.60 -4.17
N GLY A 659 -21.68 8.38 -3.81
CA GLY A 659 -21.32 7.20 -4.59
C GLY A 659 -21.49 5.89 -3.82
N THR A 660 -21.18 4.79 -4.50
CA THR A 660 -21.23 3.44 -3.92
C THR A 660 -19.81 2.90 -3.80
N LEU A 661 -19.43 2.55 -2.57
CA LEU A 661 -18.21 1.83 -2.24
C LEU A 661 -18.49 0.33 -2.25
N THR A 662 -17.78 -0.41 -3.08
CA THR A 662 -17.84 -1.87 -3.13
C THR A 662 -16.57 -2.43 -2.51
N ILE A 663 -16.72 -3.35 -1.56
CA ILE A 663 -15.64 -4.03 -0.85
C ILE A 663 -15.61 -5.46 -1.37
N SER A 664 -14.47 -5.86 -1.91
CA SER A 664 -14.28 -7.18 -2.53
C SER A 664 -13.20 -7.96 -1.79
N ASP A 665 -13.35 -9.26 -1.70
CA ASP A 665 -12.33 -10.14 -1.14
C ASP A 665 -11.08 -10.17 -2.05
N PRO A 666 -9.98 -10.83 -1.64
CA PRO A 666 -8.78 -10.97 -2.48
C PRO A 666 -9.01 -11.73 -3.79
N VAL A 667 -10.13 -12.44 -3.92
CA VAL A 667 -10.54 -13.22 -5.10
C VAL A 667 -11.39 -12.35 -6.06
N GLY A 668 -11.87 -11.19 -5.61
CA GLY A 668 -12.69 -10.25 -6.36
C GLY A 668 -14.20 -10.39 -6.17
N GLU A 669 -14.64 -11.22 -5.22
CA GLU A 669 -16.06 -11.37 -4.87
C GLU A 669 -16.52 -10.27 -3.92
N GLU A 670 -17.74 -9.77 -4.12
CA GLU A 670 -18.31 -8.69 -3.31
C GLU A 670 -18.64 -9.18 -1.89
N ILE A 671 -17.93 -8.64 -0.89
CA ILE A 671 -18.22 -8.89 0.53
C ILE A 671 -19.29 -7.92 1.02
N ALA A 672 -19.18 -6.66 0.62
CA ALA A 672 -20.05 -5.60 1.12
C ALA A 672 -20.15 -4.39 0.20
N THR A 673 -21.24 -3.64 0.35
CA THR A 673 -21.47 -2.37 -0.34
C THR A 673 -21.84 -1.30 0.68
N VAL A 674 -21.22 -0.12 0.58
CA VAL A 674 -21.52 1.06 1.39
C VAL A 674 -21.93 2.21 0.46
N ASP A 675 -23.12 2.77 0.68
CA ASP A 675 -23.59 3.93 -0.06
C ASP A 675 -23.36 5.22 0.73
N LEU A 676 -22.80 6.22 0.05
CA LEU A 676 -22.55 7.56 0.57
C LEU A 676 -23.33 8.60 -0.23
N GLU A 677 -23.89 9.58 0.47
CA GLU A 677 -24.62 10.71 -0.12
C GLU A 677 -24.22 12.00 0.58
N GLY A 678 -23.66 12.94 -0.19
CA GLY A 678 -23.10 14.20 0.33
C GLY A 678 -22.04 13.98 1.41
N GLY A 679 -21.25 12.90 1.31
CA GLY A 679 -20.29 12.50 2.33
C GLY A 679 -20.90 11.90 3.61
N LYS A 680 -22.23 11.65 3.67
CA LYS A 680 -22.90 11.00 4.80
C LYS A 680 -23.20 9.53 4.52
N PHE A 681 -23.30 8.75 5.59
CA PHE A 681 -23.68 7.34 5.52
C PHE A 681 -25.16 7.21 5.16
N ARG A 682 -25.46 6.44 4.11
CA ARG A 682 -26.83 6.15 3.69
C ARG A 682 -27.23 4.72 4.09
N SER A 683 -26.53 3.74 3.54
CA SER A 683 -26.79 2.32 3.73
C SER A 683 -25.51 1.49 3.63
N CYS A 684 -25.51 0.32 4.25
CA CYS A 684 -24.48 -0.69 4.09
C CYS A 684 -25.14 -2.06 3.93
N ARG A 685 -24.49 -2.96 3.20
CA ARG A 685 -24.91 -4.36 3.09
C ARG A 685 -23.68 -5.23 3.20
N ALA A 686 -23.73 -6.24 4.05
CA ALA A 686 -22.67 -7.24 4.21
C ALA A 686 -23.33 -8.60 4.44
N GLY A 687 -23.35 -9.44 3.40
CA GLY A 687 -24.12 -10.69 3.41
C GLY A 687 -25.61 -10.46 3.74
N PRO A 688 -26.17 -11.10 4.81
CA PRO A 688 -27.57 -10.89 5.22
C PRO A 688 -27.78 -9.62 6.06
N LEU A 689 -26.71 -8.94 6.49
CA LEU A 689 -26.80 -7.77 7.34
C LEU A 689 -27.01 -6.51 6.51
N HIS A 690 -27.73 -5.55 7.09
CA HIS A 690 -28.09 -4.28 6.47
C HIS A 690 -27.76 -3.11 7.40
N ASP A 691 -27.57 -1.93 6.80
CA ASP A 691 -27.35 -0.64 7.44
C ASP A 691 -26.21 -0.65 8.48
N GLU A 692 -26.43 -0.05 9.66
CA GLU A 692 -25.41 0.12 10.69
C GLU A 692 -24.83 -1.22 11.16
N VAL A 693 -25.68 -2.25 11.28
CA VAL A 693 -25.25 -3.59 11.72
C VAL A 693 -24.28 -4.20 10.71
N ALA A 694 -24.52 -4.00 9.41
CA ALA A 694 -23.56 -4.43 8.38
C ALA A 694 -22.25 -3.66 8.48
N LEU A 695 -22.30 -2.34 8.71
CA LEU A 695 -21.11 -1.53 8.89
C LEU A 695 -20.30 -1.96 10.14
N PHE A 696 -20.97 -2.21 11.27
CA PHE A 696 -20.31 -2.66 12.50
C PHE A 696 -19.68 -4.05 12.33
N GLN A 697 -20.35 -4.99 11.66
CA GLN A 697 -19.78 -6.31 11.36
C GLN A 697 -18.43 -6.20 10.61
N LEU A 698 -18.33 -5.29 9.64
CA LEU A 698 -17.08 -5.06 8.88
C LEU A 698 -15.95 -4.49 9.75
N ILE A 699 -16.28 -3.72 10.79
CA ILE A 699 -15.33 -3.15 11.74
C ILE A 699 -14.93 -4.20 12.80
N GLU A 700 -15.88 -4.99 13.30
CA GLU A 700 -15.71 -6.04 14.31
C GLU A 700 -14.82 -7.19 13.81
N ARG A 701 -14.99 -7.57 12.53
CA ARG A 701 -14.21 -8.60 11.85
C ARG A 701 -13.60 -8.06 10.56
N PRO A 702 -12.52 -7.27 10.67
CA PRO A 702 -11.82 -6.79 9.49
C PRO A 702 -11.24 -7.98 8.72
N THR A 703 -11.49 -8.00 7.41
CA THR A 703 -10.97 -9.00 6.48
C THR A 703 -10.04 -8.32 5.46
N PRO A 704 -8.96 -8.96 5.03
CA PRO A 704 -8.20 -8.53 3.87
C PRO A 704 -9.13 -8.35 2.68
N ALA A 705 -9.18 -7.15 2.11
CA ALA A 705 -10.15 -6.81 1.08
C ALA A 705 -9.67 -5.64 0.23
N SER A 706 -10.06 -5.62 -1.04
CA SER A 706 -9.90 -4.46 -1.91
C SER A 706 -11.19 -3.64 -1.95
N PHE A 707 -11.09 -2.39 -2.40
CA PHE A 707 -12.25 -1.54 -2.55
C PHE A 707 -12.28 -0.85 -3.90
N THR A 708 -13.49 -0.58 -4.38
CA THR A 708 -13.77 0.27 -5.55
C THR A 708 -14.91 1.22 -5.21
N PHE A 709 -14.68 2.52 -5.36
CA PHE A 709 -15.66 3.57 -5.16
C PHE A 709 -16.03 4.20 -6.50
N LEU A 710 -17.32 4.19 -6.82
CA LEU A 710 -17.88 4.82 -8.01
C LEU A 710 -18.60 6.09 -7.62
N SER A 711 -18.00 7.24 -7.95
CA SER A 711 -18.62 8.55 -7.73
C SER A 711 -19.88 8.71 -8.59
N ARG A 712 -20.98 9.09 -7.94
CA ARG A 712 -22.27 9.38 -8.58
C ARG A 712 -22.46 10.89 -8.64
N ALA A 713 -22.66 11.43 -9.85
CA ALA A 713 -23.04 12.82 -10.03
C ALA A 713 -24.39 13.12 -9.36
N GLU A 714 -24.55 14.31 -8.77
CA GLU A 714 -25.70 14.83 -7.98
C GLU A 714 -27.09 14.81 -8.69
N SER A 715 -27.23 14.13 -9.82
CA SER A 715 -28.45 14.04 -10.62
C SER A 715 -29.55 13.10 -10.07
N ALA A 716 -29.28 12.34 -9.01
CA ALA A 716 -30.29 11.49 -8.37
C ALA A 716 -31.16 12.32 -7.39
N PRO A 717 -32.47 12.04 -7.25
CA PRO A 717 -33.30 12.76 -6.30
C PRO A 717 -32.72 12.61 -4.88
N PRO A 718 -32.64 13.71 -4.10
CA PRO A 718 -32.08 13.68 -2.76
C PRO A 718 -32.88 12.74 -1.88
N SER A 719 -32.18 11.88 -1.15
CA SER A 719 -32.79 11.01 -0.15
C SER A 719 -33.40 11.85 0.99
N ASP A 720 -34.37 11.29 1.70
CA ASP A 720 -34.88 11.93 2.93
C ASP A 720 -33.69 12.19 3.87
N PRO A 721 -33.42 13.44 4.28
CA PRO A 721 -32.28 13.77 5.14
C PRO A 721 -32.29 13.03 6.48
N LYS A 722 -33.44 12.46 6.90
CA LYS A 722 -33.54 11.60 8.09
C LYS A 722 -32.84 10.23 7.93
N LEU A 723 -32.60 9.78 6.70
CA LEU A 723 -31.94 8.51 6.40
C LEU A 723 -30.41 8.65 6.36
N LEU A 724 -29.90 9.88 6.32
CA LEU A 724 -28.48 10.18 6.26
C LEU A 724 -27.91 10.32 7.67
N ARG A 725 -26.86 9.57 7.95
CA ARG A 725 -26.19 9.52 9.25
C ARG A 725 -24.76 10.02 9.16
N ASP A 726 -24.28 10.63 10.23
CA ASP A 726 -22.89 11.07 10.31
C ASP A 726 -21.99 9.85 10.61
N LEU A 727 -20.88 9.72 9.89
CA LEU A 727 -19.98 8.57 9.98
C LEU A 727 -19.18 8.53 11.29
N VAL A 728 -18.85 9.70 11.84
CA VAL A 728 -18.00 9.80 13.05
C VAL A 728 -18.63 9.10 14.27
N PRO A 729 -19.91 9.34 14.65
CA PRO A 729 -20.58 8.57 15.70
C PRO A 729 -20.58 7.06 15.45
N LEU A 730 -20.79 6.64 14.19
CA LEU A 730 -20.77 5.22 13.81
C LEU A 730 -19.38 4.60 14.01
N PHE A 731 -18.30 5.32 13.71
CA PHE A 731 -16.94 4.81 13.96
C PHE A 731 -16.63 4.68 15.45
N PHE A 732 -17.10 5.61 16.29
CA PHE A 732 -16.93 5.50 17.74
C PHE A 732 -17.66 4.27 18.31
N GLU A 733 -18.91 4.07 17.89
CA GLU A 733 -19.68 2.89 18.28
C GLU A 733 -19.04 1.59 17.75
N GLY A 734 -18.65 1.56 16.47
CA GLY A 734 -17.94 0.42 15.89
C GLY A 734 -16.62 0.09 16.61
N THR A 735 -15.89 1.10 17.07
CA THR A 735 -14.66 0.92 17.85
C THR A 735 -14.95 0.34 19.24
N ARG A 736 -15.98 0.85 19.92
CA ARG A 736 -16.45 0.31 21.20
C ARG A 736 -16.85 -1.17 21.06
N ARG A 737 -17.64 -1.49 20.03
CA ARG A 737 -18.07 -2.87 19.72
C ARG A 737 -16.90 -3.77 19.39
N TYR A 738 -15.95 -3.30 18.58
CA TYR A 738 -14.72 -4.03 18.28
C TYR A 738 -13.97 -4.39 19.56
N ASP A 739 -13.73 -3.43 20.45
CA ASP A 739 -13.04 -3.68 21.71
C ASP A 739 -13.76 -4.73 22.55
N GLU A 740 -15.05 -4.52 22.81
CA GLU A 740 -15.86 -5.46 23.60
C GLU A 740 -15.93 -6.86 22.97
N PHE A 741 -16.03 -6.95 21.64
CA PHE A 741 -15.95 -8.20 20.89
C PHE A 741 -14.61 -8.89 21.08
N GLN A 742 -13.48 -8.17 20.94
CA GLN A 742 -12.15 -8.73 21.17
C GLN A 742 -11.96 -9.21 22.63
N GLN A 743 -12.55 -8.50 23.60
CA GLN A 743 -12.53 -8.95 24.99
C GLN A 743 -13.37 -10.21 25.21
N ALA A 744 -14.51 -10.34 24.53
CA ALA A 744 -15.35 -11.52 24.59
C ALA A 744 -14.68 -12.73 23.89
N CYS A 745 -14.01 -12.52 22.75
CA CYS A 745 -13.18 -13.52 22.07
C CYS A 745 -11.99 -13.98 22.92
N ALA A 746 -11.39 -13.06 23.69
CA ALA A 746 -10.33 -13.41 24.63
C ALA A 746 -10.82 -14.31 25.78
N LEU A 747 -12.12 -14.29 26.12
CA LEU A 747 -12.74 -15.23 27.07
C LEU A 747 -13.19 -16.52 26.37
N ILE A 748 -13.77 -16.39 25.17
CA ILE A 748 -14.32 -17.48 24.35
C ILE A 748 -13.79 -17.35 22.92
N PRO A 749 -12.67 -18.00 22.58
CA PRO A 749 -12.15 -18.03 21.22
C PRO A 749 -13.09 -18.72 20.25
N ASP A 750 -12.86 -18.51 18.96
CA ASP A 750 -13.67 -19.09 17.88
C ASP A 750 -13.79 -20.61 17.94
N TYR A 751 -12.72 -21.29 18.36
CA TYR A 751 -12.66 -22.75 18.50
C TYR A 751 -13.18 -23.28 19.85
N ALA A 752 -13.56 -22.41 20.79
CA ALA A 752 -13.95 -22.86 22.13
C ALA A 752 -15.32 -23.54 22.09
N CYS A 753 -15.35 -24.81 22.49
CA CYS A 753 -16.59 -25.53 22.75
C CYS A 753 -17.03 -25.27 24.19
N LEU A 754 -18.31 -24.97 24.37
CA LEU A 754 -18.89 -24.69 25.69
C LEU A 754 -19.75 -25.88 26.15
N ARG A 755 -19.97 -25.99 27.46
CA ARG A 755 -20.94 -26.94 28.03
C ARG A 755 -21.77 -26.26 29.11
N ALA A 756 -23.02 -26.72 29.26
CA ALA A 756 -23.91 -26.22 30.31
C ALA A 756 -23.53 -26.79 31.68
N THR A 757 -23.48 -25.92 32.69
CA THR A 757 -23.08 -26.25 34.08
C THR A 757 -24.26 -26.61 34.98
N GLY A 758 -25.50 -26.46 34.48
CA GLY A 758 -26.74 -26.65 35.23
C GLY A 758 -27.31 -25.37 35.85
N THR A 759 -26.57 -24.26 35.83
CA THR A 759 -27.08 -22.93 36.19
C THR A 759 -27.97 -22.40 35.07
N LYS A 760 -29.10 -21.77 35.42
CA LYS A 760 -30.06 -21.26 34.43
C LYS A 760 -29.51 -19.98 33.79
N PRO A 761 -29.41 -19.89 32.45
CA PRO A 761 -28.92 -18.70 31.76
C PRO A 761 -29.83 -17.50 31.99
N THR A 762 -29.23 -16.33 32.20
CA THR A 762 -29.95 -15.05 32.24
C THR A 762 -29.75 -14.25 30.94
N PRO A 763 -30.72 -13.42 30.53
CA PRO A 763 -30.51 -12.48 29.43
C PRO A 763 -29.53 -11.37 29.83
N PRO A 764 -28.61 -10.96 28.92
CA PRO A 764 -27.88 -9.71 29.07
C PRO A 764 -28.83 -8.51 29.19
N PRO A 765 -28.41 -7.39 29.84
CA PRO A 765 -29.30 -6.25 30.11
C PRO A 765 -29.88 -5.54 28.88
N GLU A 766 -29.25 -5.67 27.71
CA GLU A 766 -29.64 -5.03 26.44
C GLU A 766 -30.22 -6.04 25.43
N GLU A 767 -30.47 -7.28 25.85
CA GLU A 767 -30.88 -8.37 24.97
C GLU A 767 -32.26 -8.94 25.33
N ASP A 768 -33.24 -8.62 24.49
CA ASP A 768 -34.63 -9.03 24.66
C ASP A 768 -35.06 -10.17 23.70
N ASP A 769 -34.23 -10.54 22.72
CA ASP A 769 -34.55 -11.56 21.74
C ASP A 769 -34.43 -12.99 22.32
N GLN A 770 -35.54 -13.45 22.88
CA GLN A 770 -35.66 -14.78 23.46
C GLN A 770 -35.45 -15.91 22.44
N ALA A 771 -35.73 -15.68 21.16
CA ALA A 771 -35.57 -16.71 20.12
C ALA A 771 -34.08 -16.89 19.77
N LEU A 772 -33.36 -15.77 19.63
CA LEU A 772 -31.92 -15.76 19.48
C LEU A 772 -31.22 -16.45 20.66
N MET A 773 -31.59 -16.08 21.89
CA MET A 773 -31.04 -16.70 23.10
C MET A 773 -31.22 -18.21 23.13
N ARG A 774 -32.42 -18.71 22.81
CA ARG A 774 -32.66 -20.16 22.75
C ARG A 774 -31.80 -20.84 21.70
N THR A 775 -31.68 -20.23 20.53
CA THR A 775 -30.88 -20.79 19.42
C THR A 775 -29.41 -20.86 19.78
N LEU A 776 -28.84 -19.78 20.33
CA LEU A 776 -27.44 -19.73 20.77
C LEU A 776 -27.19 -20.69 21.93
N TRP A 777 -28.09 -20.77 22.91
CA TRP A 777 -27.97 -21.71 24.02
C TRP A 777 -28.02 -23.17 23.56
N GLN A 778 -28.89 -23.52 22.61
CA GLN A 778 -28.94 -24.87 22.05
C GLN A 778 -27.65 -25.25 21.33
N ARG A 779 -27.13 -24.35 20.48
CA ARG A 779 -25.85 -24.57 19.77
C ARG A 779 -24.68 -24.70 20.76
N ALA A 780 -24.54 -23.75 21.68
CA ALA A 780 -23.48 -23.78 22.68
C ALA A 780 -23.58 -25.00 23.62
N GLY A 781 -24.80 -25.34 24.07
CA GLY A 781 -25.05 -26.49 24.94
C GLY A 781 -24.81 -27.84 24.26
N SER A 782 -24.94 -27.91 22.94
CA SER A 782 -24.58 -29.09 22.14
C SER A 782 -23.07 -29.28 21.95
N GLY A 783 -22.26 -28.31 22.40
CA GLY A 783 -20.80 -28.34 22.29
C GLY A 783 -20.26 -27.82 20.95
N ALA A 784 -21.07 -27.11 20.17
CA ALA A 784 -20.59 -26.45 18.95
C ALA A 784 -19.53 -25.37 19.30
N PRO A 785 -18.49 -25.19 18.47
CA PRO A 785 -17.54 -24.09 18.61
C PRO A 785 -18.25 -22.72 18.61
N ALA A 786 -17.69 -21.75 19.31
CA ALA A 786 -18.27 -20.40 19.39
C ALA A 786 -18.49 -19.75 18.02
N LEU A 787 -17.58 -19.95 17.06
CA LEU A 787 -17.74 -19.43 15.70
C LEU A 787 -18.94 -20.06 14.97
N GLU A 788 -19.18 -21.35 15.13
CA GLU A 788 -20.31 -22.05 14.54
C GLU A 788 -21.64 -21.68 15.21
N CYS A 789 -21.60 -21.37 16.50
CA CYS A 789 -22.77 -20.86 17.22
C CYS A 789 -23.30 -19.58 16.56
N GLU A 790 -22.41 -18.72 16.09
CA GLU A 790 -22.71 -17.45 15.42
C GLU A 790 -23.07 -17.62 13.95
N ALA A 791 -22.47 -18.60 13.28
CA ALA A 791 -22.59 -18.77 11.84
C ALA A 791 -24.05 -18.92 11.38
N GLY A 792 -24.41 -18.18 10.33
CA GLY A 792 -25.73 -18.25 9.70
C GLY A 792 -26.85 -17.54 10.46
N LEU A 793 -26.56 -16.85 11.56
CA LEU A 793 -27.53 -15.97 12.20
C LEU A 793 -27.55 -14.60 11.48
N ALA A 794 -28.73 -13.98 11.37
CA ALA A 794 -28.90 -12.63 10.80
C ALA A 794 -28.58 -11.53 11.84
N ILE A 795 -27.50 -11.73 12.59
CA ILE A 795 -26.98 -10.78 13.60
C ILE A 795 -25.48 -10.64 13.40
N ASP A 796 -24.91 -9.59 13.97
CA ASP A 796 -23.47 -9.40 13.98
C ASP A 796 -22.77 -10.25 15.05
N SER A 797 -21.48 -10.44 14.84
CA SER A 797 -20.61 -11.27 15.68
C SER A 797 -20.48 -10.72 17.09
N TYR A 798 -20.46 -9.40 17.27
CA TYR A 798 -20.46 -8.76 18.59
C TYR A 798 -21.62 -9.22 19.47
N ARG A 799 -22.87 -9.15 18.96
CA ARG A 799 -24.08 -9.45 19.75
C ARG A 799 -24.07 -10.89 20.24
N ALA A 800 -23.75 -11.83 19.35
CA ALA A 800 -23.70 -13.25 19.69
C ALA A 800 -22.57 -13.57 20.70
N ARG A 801 -21.35 -13.07 20.46
CA ARG A 801 -20.19 -13.36 21.33
C ARG A 801 -20.37 -12.77 22.72
N ARG A 802 -20.98 -11.59 22.84
CA ARG A 802 -21.30 -10.96 24.14
C ARG A 802 -22.27 -11.81 24.97
N MET A 803 -23.27 -12.42 24.34
CA MET A 803 -24.19 -13.33 25.04
C MET A 803 -23.49 -14.59 25.57
N LEU A 804 -22.66 -15.22 24.74
CA LEU A 804 -21.87 -16.38 25.16
C LEU A 804 -20.93 -16.01 26.32
N ALA A 805 -20.27 -14.85 26.24
CA ALA A 805 -19.40 -14.34 27.29
C ALA A 805 -20.16 -14.09 28.60
N HIS A 806 -21.34 -13.47 28.54
CA HIS A 806 -22.21 -13.25 29.71
C HIS A 806 -22.55 -14.57 30.41
N TRP A 807 -22.94 -15.60 29.65
CA TRP A 807 -23.26 -16.92 30.20
C TRP A 807 -22.06 -17.64 30.82
N VAL A 808 -20.85 -17.40 30.31
CA VAL A 808 -19.62 -17.91 30.93
C VAL A 808 -19.28 -17.14 32.21
N GLU A 809 -19.43 -15.82 32.22
CA GLU A 809 -19.14 -14.96 33.38
C GLU A 809 -20.09 -15.21 34.56
N GLU A 810 -21.37 -15.49 34.30
CA GLU A 810 -22.33 -15.86 35.34
C GLU A 810 -22.24 -17.34 35.76
N GLY A 811 -21.49 -18.16 35.01
CA GLY A 811 -21.27 -19.58 35.29
C GLY A 811 -22.39 -20.51 34.81
N SER A 812 -23.20 -20.09 33.82
CA SER A 812 -24.20 -20.92 33.13
C SER A 812 -23.59 -21.80 32.04
N LEU A 813 -22.55 -21.30 31.38
CA LEU A 813 -21.68 -22.07 30.49
C LEU A 813 -20.28 -22.12 31.07
N GLU A 814 -19.56 -23.19 30.75
CA GLU A 814 -18.11 -23.25 30.97
C GLU A 814 -17.40 -23.77 29.72
N PRO A 815 -16.16 -23.31 29.45
CA PRO A 815 -15.32 -23.89 28.41
C PRO A 815 -15.06 -25.38 28.71
N LYS A 816 -15.20 -26.21 27.68
CA LYS A 816 -14.98 -27.66 27.77
C LYS A 816 -13.51 -28.01 27.95
#